data_AF-A0A816G283-F1
#
_entry.id   AF-A0A816G283-F1
#
_cell.length_a   1.000
_cell.length_b   1.000
_cell.length_c   1.000
_cell.angle_alpha   90.00
_cell.angle_beta   90.00
_cell.angle_gamma   90.00
#
_symmetry.space_group_name_H-M   'P 1'
#
loop_
_entity.id
_entity.type
_entity.pdbx_description
1 polymer ?
#
loop_
_entity_poly.entity_id
_entity_poly.type
_entity_poly.pdbx_seq_one_letter_code
_entity_poly.pdbx_strand_id
1 'polypeptide(L)'
;MKGALKIDVDVSMYVSVESLKDSRVINEISKKVIDILKEKGQKARLSAVEKASKNAVSLLLSKKKGKTASLLFVYLPLNVLESLRDTVVPTVSSDEDSSTRSVSEDDDIESDSCDSQNSPYDSHSRHISFSMCDEVMKVDMTFEYLLYYFKYSLSTNNRAMNIDKILSDICTYVFLELKCSVHIRKLKKEISLQISHIVQSARVHAAGKSVIRILRKISNFTLFFKFINPLTEVQSIGEFIQYRNKDNLSPILWIRKTNDETDVFQFYPSLDMVEITFNDIFVKKTLSSFDVFGTIDVDELSYLISECALTSDLKLDILTLEEAFKTKILFDCTSSNSSSCFSTIVGKVEQIDELRNDGDQIPTNDSLSFSEEEIDAIIGRTYTTRGIKRSYEEDPIVIEPNKNKYRQNKMIKDKRDLLHLKDTYYLTDAALKAIFGYVQSKKKIFSLKEIERLRKKTNSKFPILHTKTSAYVRFEYAVRTAIFVARKYEQKLDQFDTLNIRFNMDGTLIGNKHIVAISINCIEGGSQCQSAKNLIPLGLFEVQKENTELLRQSLPAEFINDIKSVKYISIGEKNISIRVRLGGDLMNAVYVFGLAGFSSNYPCIFCTQHKDDLYVTDDTVYDKVVTEGKGKNKQTFTIRIGPTSYHDSTKKARSLAEQTLCLAKNVNELGYKCEPLFGDLFDYQDYCVDTLHMKLRVFDVILKDILAYASRTGKYGGEHLAILGRKIKILNQHCERTVGKRFFFQIDTDDKNKTISSHGKLSGHLQDLFFIDSFPYDDILNDEIAKSARIVVNKFKEILVEVKHTSIRQKGVLKRLSLEFVKEFRQ
;
A
#
# COMPACT_ATOMS: atom_id res chain seq x y z
N MET A 1 -31.54 -6.12 -1.66
CA MET A 1 -31.13 -6.54 -3.02
C MET A 1 -31.96 -5.76 -4.03
N LYS A 2 -31.44 -4.65 -4.59
CA LYS A 2 -32.08 -3.98 -5.74
C LYS A 2 -31.47 -4.61 -7.00
N GLY A 3 -32.22 -5.43 -7.74
CA GLY A 3 -31.72 -6.10 -8.96
C GLY A 3 -32.14 -7.57 -9.20
N ALA A 4 -33.05 -8.13 -8.39
CA ALA A 4 -33.57 -9.48 -8.59
C ALA A 4 -35.11 -9.49 -8.49
N LEU A 5 -35.76 -10.29 -9.31
CA LEU A 5 -37.17 -10.61 -9.20
C LEU A 5 -37.37 -11.64 -8.08
N LYS A 6 -38.24 -11.31 -7.13
CA LYS A 6 -38.66 -12.22 -6.06
C LYS A 6 -39.90 -13.00 -6.51
N ILE A 7 -39.83 -14.32 -6.44
CA ILE A 7 -40.92 -15.24 -6.75
C ILE A 7 -41.23 -16.04 -5.50
N ASP A 8 -42.50 -16.04 -5.12
CA ASP A 8 -43.00 -16.68 -3.92
C ASP A 8 -43.62 -18.01 -4.34
N VAL A 9 -43.06 -19.12 -3.86
CA VAL A 9 -43.51 -20.47 -4.20
C VAL A 9 -44.09 -21.12 -2.94
N ASP A 10 -45.35 -21.54 -3.02
CA ASP A 10 -45.98 -22.31 -1.97
C ASP A 10 -45.40 -23.73 -1.91
N VAL A 11 -44.85 -24.05 -0.74
CA VAL A 11 -44.21 -25.33 -0.39
C VAL A 11 -44.87 -25.97 0.85
N SER A 12 -46.04 -25.49 1.26
CA SER A 12 -46.81 -26.00 2.40
C SER A 12 -47.17 -27.48 2.31
N MET A 13 -47.25 -28.02 1.10
CA MET A 13 -47.51 -29.44 0.83
C MET A 13 -46.37 -30.38 1.23
N TYR A 14 -45.18 -29.86 1.56
CA TYR A 14 -44.04 -30.66 2.01
C TYR A 14 -43.93 -30.66 3.54
N VAL A 15 -44.07 -31.85 4.13
CA VAL A 15 -44.11 -32.07 5.59
C VAL A 15 -42.79 -31.71 6.28
N SER A 16 -41.67 -31.67 5.55
CA SER A 16 -40.38 -31.27 6.09
C SER A 16 -39.58 -30.37 5.12
N VAL A 17 -38.74 -29.50 5.66
CA VAL A 17 -37.79 -28.71 4.86
C VAL A 17 -36.74 -29.63 4.21
N GLU A 18 -36.47 -30.79 4.81
CA GLU A 18 -35.49 -31.77 4.29
C GLU A 18 -35.97 -32.43 3.00
N SER A 19 -37.29 -32.69 2.86
CA SER A 19 -37.88 -33.22 1.62
C SER A 19 -37.73 -32.29 0.42
N LEU A 20 -37.45 -31.00 0.63
CA LEU A 20 -37.17 -30.05 -0.47
C LEU A 20 -35.82 -30.30 -1.16
N LYS A 21 -34.94 -31.15 -0.60
CA LYS A 21 -33.67 -31.54 -1.24
C LYS A 21 -33.85 -32.56 -2.36
N ASP A 22 -35.00 -33.24 -2.43
CA ASP A 22 -35.24 -34.23 -3.47
C ASP A 22 -35.21 -33.56 -4.85
N SER A 23 -34.43 -34.13 -5.76
CA SER A 23 -34.34 -33.71 -7.17
C SER A 23 -35.71 -33.58 -7.84
N ARG A 24 -36.67 -34.45 -7.52
CA ARG A 24 -38.04 -34.40 -8.06
C ARG A 24 -38.79 -33.16 -7.57
N VAL A 25 -38.64 -32.84 -6.29
CA VAL A 25 -39.25 -31.66 -5.66
C VAL A 25 -38.63 -30.37 -6.19
N ILE A 26 -37.32 -30.33 -6.38
CA ILE A 26 -36.63 -29.17 -7.00
C ILE A 26 -37.12 -28.93 -8.43
N ASN A 27 -37.40 -30.00 -9.19
CA ASN A 27 -37.96 -29.89 -10.54
C ASN A 27 -39.39 -29.35 -10.51
N GLU A 28 -40.24 -29.79 -9.56
CA GLU A 28 -41.58 -29.25 -9.37
C GLU A 28 -41.56 -27.75 -8.98
N ILE A 29 -40.68 -27.37 -8.05
CA ILE A 29 -40.48 -25.97 -7.66
C ILE A 29 -40.03 -25.15 -8.87
N SER A 30 -39.09 -25.65 -9.66
CA SER A 30 -38.59 -24.96 -10.85
C SER A 30 -39.67 -24.81 -11.93
N LYS A 31 -40.55 -25.81 -12.07
CA LYS A 31 -41.72 -25.74 -12.95
C LYS A 31 -42.72 -24.68 -12.50
N LYS A 32 -43.06 -24.63 -11.19
CA LYS A 32 -43.91 -23.57 -10.62
C LYS A 32 -43.31 -22.18 -10.85
N VAL A 33 -42.00 -22.02 -10.68
CA VAL A 33 -41.31 -20.74 -10.94
C VAL A 33 -41.42 -20.34 -12.41
N ILE A 34 -41.29 -21.29 -13.35
CA ILE A 34 -41.45 -21.04 -14.79
C ILE A 34 -42.89 -20.64 -15.11
N ASP A 35 -43.88 -21.29 -14.52
CA ASP A 35 -45.29 -20.97 -14.78
C ASP A 35 -45.64 -19.57 -14.24
N ILE A 36 -45.15 -19.20 -13.05
CA ILE A 36 -45.29 -17.83 -12.51
C ILE A 36 -44.57 -16.79 -13.41
N LEU A 37 -43.41 -17.14 -13.98
CA LEU A 37 -42.72 -16.26 -14.92
C LEU A 37 -43.53 -16.05 -16.21
N LYS A 38 -44.14 -17.11 -16.75
CA LYS A 38 -45.02 -17.02 -17.93
C LYS A 38 -46.24 -16.15 -17.66
N GLU A 39 -46.90 -16.33 -16.52
CA GLU A 39 -48.02 -15.48 -16.08
C GLU A 39 -47.62 -14.00 -16.02
N LYS A 40 -46.37 -13.72 -15.63
CA LYS A 40 -45.79 -12.37 -15.60
C LYS A 40 -45.24 -11.88 -16.95
N GLY A 41 -45.44 -12.63 -18.04
CA GLY A 41 -44.93 -12.27 -19.36
C GLY A 41 -43.40 -12.27 -19.47
N GLN A 42 -42.72 -13.09 -18.67
CA GLN A 42 -41.27 -13.20 -18.61
C GLN A 42 -40.83 -14.64 -18.91
N LYS A 43 -39.65 -14.78 -19.51
CA LYS A 43 -38.97 -16.08 -19.68
C LYS A 43 -37.63 -16.05 -18.98
N ALA A 44 -37.17 -17.20 -18.50
CA ALA A 44 -35.82 -17.39 -18.01
C ALA A 44 -35.29 -18.73 -18.50
N ARG A 45 -33.97 -18.84 -18.67
CA ARG A 45 -33.34 -20.13 -19.00
C ARG A 45 -33.61 -21.14 -17.88
N LEU A 46 -34.05 -22.35 -18.24
CA LEU A 46 -34.37 -23.45 -17.31
C LEU A 46 -33.23 -23.69 -16.31
N SER A 47 -31.98 -23.73 -16.78
CA SER A 47 -30.80 -23.95 -15.94
C SER A 47 -30.59 -22.86 -14.87
N ALA A 48 -30.99 -21.63 -15.16
CA ALA A 48 -30.89 -20.54 -14.21
C ALA A 48 -32.02 -20.54 -13.18
N VAL A 49 -33.23 -20.95 -13.60
CA VAL A 49 -34.35 -21.19 -12.69
C VAL A 49 -34.03 -22.33 -11.73
N GLU A 50 -33.53 -23.47 -12.23
CA GLU A 50 -33.12 -24.61 -11.40
C GLU A 50 -32.05 -24.21 -10.38
N LYS A 51 -31.06 -23.43 -10.80
CA LYS A 51 -30.00 -22.92 -9.91
C LYS A 51 -30.57 -21.99 -8.84
N ALA A 52 -31.50 -21.10 -9.21
CA ALA A 52 -32.16 -20.21 -8.26
C ALA A 52 -33.03 -20.99 -7.24
N SER A 53 -33.76 -22.00 -7.69
CA SER A 53 -34.55 -22.90 -6.85
C SER A 53 -33.68 -23.68 -5.86
N LYS A 54 -32.56 -24.27 -6.31
CA LYS A 54 -31.58 -24.97 -5.46
C LYS A 54 -31.00 -24.04 -4.38
N ASN A 55 -30.65 -22.81 -4.77
CA ASN A 55 -30.13 -21.82 -3.84
C ASN A 55 -31.18 -21.39 -2.81
N ALA A 56 -32.44 -21.22 -3.23
CA ALA A 56 -33.54 -20.88 -2.32
C ALA A 56 -33.76 -21.97 -1.27
N VAL A 57 -33.77 -23.24 -1.68
CA VAL A 57 -33.90 -24.39 -0.78
C VAL A 57 -32.72 -24.47 0.19
N SER A 58 -31.48 -24.34 -0.31
CA SER A 58 -30.27 -24.33 0.52
C SER A 58 -30.29 -23.21 1.56
N LEU A 59 -30.74 -22.01 1.16
CA LEU A 59 -30.87 -20.87 2.05
C LEU A 59 -31.94 -21.11 3.12
N LEU A 60 -33.08 -21.70 2.76
CA LEU A 60 -34.15 -22.03 3.70
C LEU A 60 -33.67 -23.04 4.75
N LEU A 61 -32.95 -24.08 4.33
CA LEU A 61 -32.34 -25.10 5.20
C LEU A 61 -31.32 -24.50 6.16
N SER A 62 -30.52 -23.53 5.70
CA SER A 62 -29.53 -22.85 6.55
C SER A 62 -30.15 -22.01 7.66
N LYS A 63 -31.41 -21.57 7.50
CA LYS A 63 -32.09 -20.64 8.40
C LYS A 63 -33.08 -21.28 9.38
N LYS A 64 -33.64 -22.45 9.10
CA LYS A 64 -34.66 -23.09 9.93
C LYS A 64 -34.34 -24.57 10.19
N LYS A 65 -33.75 -24.87 11.35
CA LYS A 65 -33.74 -26.24 11.88
C LYS A 65 -35.09 -26.50 12.57
N GLY A 66 -35.97 -27.28 11.95
CA GLY A 66 -37.10 -27.94 12.63
C GLY A 66 -38.50 -27.30 12.55
N LYS A 67 -38.77 -26.31 11.68
CA LYS A 67 -40.15 -25.82 11.43
C LYS A 67 -40.55 -25.99 9.96
N THR A 68 -41.79 -26.41 9.71
CA THR A 68 -42.40 -26.42 8.37
C THR A 68 -42.36 -25.02 7.76
N ALA A 69 -42.04 -24.93 6.48
CA ALA A 69 -42.06 -23.68 5.72
C ALA A 69 -43.28 -23.73 4.79
N SER A 70 -44.15 -22.72 4.87
CA SER A 70 -45.26 -22.56 3.93
C SER A 70 -44.84 -21.88 2.63
N LEU A 71 -43.81 -21.02 2.67
CA LEU A 71 -43.36 -20.21 1.54
C LEU A 71 -41.85 -20.34 1.31
N LEU A 72 -41.47 -20.51 0.05
CA LEU A 72 -40.11 -20.47 -0.45
C LEU A 72 -39.91 -19.24 -1.34
N PHE A 73 -38.89 -18.43 -1.05
CA PHE A 73 -38.56 -17.24 -1.84
C PHE A 73 -37.44 -17.55 -2.82
N VAL A 74 -37.76 -17.56 -4.12
CA VAL A 74 -36.81 -17.75 -5.22
C VAL A 74 -36.45 -16.38 -5.80
N TYR A 75 -35.16 -16.07 -5.83
CA TYR A 75 -34.65 -14.80 -6.37
C TYR A 75 -33.97 -15.03 -7.71
N LEU A 76 -34.52 -14.44 -8.77
CA LEU A 76 -33.97 -14.49 -10.13
C LEU A 76 -33.33 -13.15 -10.50
N PRO A 77 -32.04 -13.11 -10.84
CA PRO A 77 -31.39 -11.89 -11.33
C PRO A 77 -32.08 -11.35 -12.60
N LEU A 78 -32.27 -10.03 -12.67
CA LEU A 78 -32.98 -9.40 -13.80
C LEU A 78 -32.29 -9.63 -15.16
N ASN A 79 -30.96 -9.80 -15.18
CA ASN A 79 -30.19 -10.07 -16.40
C ASN A 79 -30.38 -11.49 -16.98
N VAL A 80 -31.17 -12.34 -16.31
CA VAL A 80 -31.50 -13.70 -16.76
C VAL A 80 -32.93 -13.77 -17.32
N LEU A 81 -33.71 -12.69 -17.18
CA LEU A 81 -35.09 -12.60 -17.67
C LEU A 81 -35.10 -12.07 -19.11
N GLU A 82 -35.76 -12.80 -20.00
CA GLU A 82 -36.06 -12.41 -21.38
C GLU A 82 -37.52 -11.93 -21.42
N SER A 83 -37.76 -10.74 -21.97
CA SER A 83 -39.11 -10.22 -22.21
C SER A 83 -39.76 -10.97 -23.36
N LEU A 84 -41.02 -11.37 -23.20
CA LEU A 84 -41.76 -12.20 -24.16
C LEU A 84 -42.43 -11.39 -25.28
N ARG A 85 -42.14 -10.10 -25.44
CA ARG A 85 -42.76 -9.27 -26.49
C ARG A 85 -41.94 -9.31 -27.78
N ASP A 86 -42.51 -9.97 -28.78
CA ASP A 86 -42.04 -9.99 -30.16
C ASP A 86 -41.97 -8.60 -30.78
N THR A 87 -40.93 -8.41 -31.57
CA THR A 87 -40.70 -7.35 -32.56
C THR A 87 -41.90 -7.17 -33.49
N VAL A 88 -42.61 -6.04 -33.35
CA VAL A 88 -43.36 -5.39 -34.44
C VAL A 88 -43.22 -3.88 -34.27
N VAL A 89 -42.69 -3.22 -35.30
CA VAL A 89 -42.74 -1.76 -35.50
C VAL A 89 -44.09 -1.46 -36.18
N PRO A 90 -44.86 -0.46 -35.71
CA PRO A 90 -45.08 0.72 -36.54
C PRO A 90 -45.18 2.08 -35.80
N THR A 91 -45.00 3.10 -36.64
CA THR A 91 -45.10 4.57 -36.56
C THR A 91 -46.41 5.18 -36.04
N VAL A 92 -46.30 6.37 -35.38
CA VAL A 92 -47.18 7.60 -35.37
C VAL A 92 -48.64 7.36 -34.85
N SER A 93 -49.35 8.14 -34.01
CA SER A 93 -49.48 9.58 -33.69
C SER A 93 -50.25 9.80 -32.35
N SER A 94 -50.20 11.05 -31.85
CA SER A 94 -51.28 11.90 -31.26
C SER A 94 -52.30 11.38 -30.23
N ASP A 95 -52.44 12.18 -29.16
CA ASP A 95 -53.69 12.63 -28.50
C ASP A 95 -54.60 11.56 -27.86
N GLU A 96 -55.34 11.76 -26.78
CA GLU A 96 -55.48 12.78 -25.75
C GLU A 96 -56.21 12.06 -24.58
N ASP A 97 -56.08 12.65 -23.39
CA ASP A 97 -57.12 12.84 -22.38
C ASP A 97 -57.73 11.74 -21.48
N SER A 98 -57.66 12.15 -20.20
CA SER A 98 -58.72 12.17 -19.18
C SER A 98 -58.94 10.88 -18.37
N SER A 99 -58.49 10.92 -17.11
CA SER A 99 -59.35 11.09 -15.92
C SER A 99 -59.80 9.72 -15.37
N THR A 100 -59.96 9.44 -14.07
CA THR A 100 -60.42 10.25 -12.95
C THR A 100 -60.12 9.45 -11.66
N ARG A 101 -59.88 10.17 -10.55
CA ARG A 101 -60.27 9.85 -9.15
C ARG A 101 -59.66 8.59 -8.48
N SER A 102 -59.24 8.61 -7.22
CA SER A 102 -59.32 9.61 -6.14
C SER A 102 -58.78 9.01 -4.82
N VAL A 103 -58.46 9.92 -3.89
CA VAL A 103 -58.55 9.78 -2.41
C VAL A 103 -57.35 9.13 -1.69
N SER A 104 -56.42 10.02 -1.27
CA SER A 104 -55.96 10.35 0.11
C SER A 104 -55.36 9.23 1.02
N GLU A 105 -54.49 9.47 2.00
CA GLU A 105 -54.13 10.65 2.82
C GLU A 105 -52.61 10.68 3.10
N ASP A 106 -52.01 11.86 2.90
CA ASP A 106 -51.34 12.72 3.89
C ASP A 106 -50.41 12.11 4.97
N ASP A 107 -49.12 12.49 4.97
CA ASP A 107 -48.63 13.66 5.76
C ASP A 107 -47.08 13.77 5.68
N ASP A 108 -46.65 14.77 4.90
CA ASP A 108 -45.67 15.83 5.16
C ASP A 108 -44.39 15.62 6.01
N ILE A 109 -43.27 16.11 5.45
CA ILE A 109 -42.56 17.31 5.93
C ILE A 109 -41.59 17.79 4.82
N GLU A 110 -42.08 18.82 4.13
CA GLU A 110 -41.42 20.08 3.71
C GLU A 110 -39.94 20.11 3.33
N SER A 111 -39.75 20.35 2.04
CA SER A 111 -38.62 21.04 1.44
C SER A 111 -38.94 22.52 1.29
N ASP A 112 -38.18 23.40 1.95
CA ASP A 112 -38.20 24.83 1.64
C ASP A 112 -36.97 25.24 0.84
N SER A 113 -37.26 25.71 -0.37
CA SER A 113 -36.43 26.53 -1.23
C SER A 113 -36.43 27.97 -0.74
N CYS A 114 -35.29 28.65 -0.80
CA CYS A 114 -35.24 30.12 -0.90
C CYS A 114 -34.03 30.52 -1.74
N ASP A 115 -34.31 30.93 -2.98
CA ASP A 115 -33.47 31.89 -3.69
C ASP A 115 -33.73 33.29 -3.09
N SER A 116 -32.66 33.99 -2.72
CA SER A 116 -32.61 35.44 -2.87
C SER A 116 -31.17 35.90 -3.00
N GLN A 117 -30.91 36.64 -4.09
CA GLN A 117 -29.70 37.41 -4.29
C GLN A 117 -29.73 38.65 -3.38
N ASN A 118 -28.62 38.94 -2.69
CA ASN A 118 -28.15 40.30 -2.39
C ASN A 118 -26.70 40.29 -1.86
N SER A 119 -25.85 41.10 -2.49
CA SER A 119 -24.51 41.65 -2.12
C SER A 119 -23.42 40.72 -1.53
N PRO A 120 -22.20 40.68 -2.12
CA PRO A 120 -21.06 39.98 -1.53
C PRO A 120 -20.26 40.89 -0.60
N TYR A 121 -19.68 40.30 0.44
CA TYR A 121 -18.76 40.88 1.45
C TYR A 121 -19.39 41.63 2.63
N ASP A 122 -20.02 40.91 3.58
CA ASP A 122 -19.81 41.22 5.03
C ASP A 122 -20.30 40.19 6.08
N SER A 123 -20.67 38.95 5.71
CA SER A 123 -21.30 38.00 6.67
C SER A 123 -20.43 36.83 7.18
N HIS A 124 -19.13 36.77 6.84
CA HIS A 124 -18.31 35.58 7.14
C HIS A 124 -17.82 35.41 8.59
N SER A 125 -18.07 36.36 9.50
CA SER A 125 -17.49 36.34 10.86
C SER A 125 -18.25 35.55 11.94
N ARG A 126 -19.43 34.96 11.67
CA ARG A 126 -20.24 34.33 12.73
C ARG A 126 -19.97 32.85 13.02
N HIS A 127 -19.14 32.19 12.22
CA HIS A 127 -18.99 30.73 12.27
C HIS A 127 -17.68 30.23 12.88
N ILE A 128 -16.69 31.11 13.01
CA ILE A 128 -15.38 30.84 13.61
C ILE A 128 -14.96 32.06 14.42
N SER A 129 -14.42 31.85 15.61
CA SER A 129 -13.86 32.91 16.46
C SER A 129 -12.56 32.46 17.07
N PHE A 130 -11.69 33.42 17.33
CA PHE A 130 -10.32 33.18 17.76
C PHE A 130 -10.06 33.92 19.07
N SER A 131 -9.31 33.28 19.97
CA SER A 131 -8.80 33.91 21.18
C SER A 131 -7.43 33.34 21.54
N MET A 132 -6.62 34.13 22.24
CA MET A 132 -5.29 33.75 22.70
C MET A 132 -5.24 33.71 24.22
N CYS A 133 -4.65 32.65 24.78
CA CYS A 133 -4.40 32.51 26.22
C CYS A 133 -3.06 31.79 26.42
N ASP A 134 -2.07 32.44 27.05
CA ASP A 134 -0.78 31.85 27.42
C ASP A 134 -0.10 31.04 26.29
N GLU A 135 0.09 31.67 25.12
CA GLU A 135 0.70 31.07 23.91
C GLU A 135 -0.14 29.94 23.26
N VAL A 136 -1.35 29.69 23.75
CA VAL A 136 -2.30 28.75 23.16
C VAL A 136 -3.39 29.52 22.41
N MET A 137 -3.49 29.26 21.11
CA MET A 137 -4.62 29.75 20.33
C MET A 137 -5.81 28.83 20.49
N LYS A 138 -6.91 29.42 20.92
CA LYS A 138 -8.22 28.80 21.01
C LYS A 138 -9.04 29.22 19.80
N VAL A 139 -9.57 28.25 19.08
CA VAL A 139 -10.43 28.46 17.90
C VAL A 139 -11.78 27.83 18.16
N ASP A 140 -12.81 28.65 18.29
CA ASP A 140 -14.19 28.20 18.48
C ASP A 140 -14.93 28.21 17.14
N MET A 141 -15.50 27.07 16.75
CA MET A 141 -16.22 26.87 15.48
C MET A 141 -17.62 26.36 15.74
N THR A 142 -18.61 26.83 14.96
CA THR A 142 -19.98 26.32 15.09
C THR A 142 -20.12 24.92 14.48
N PHE A 143 -21.12 24.17 14.91
CA PHE A 143 -21.47 22.88 14.28
C PHE A 143 -21.68 23.00 12.76
N GLU A 144 -22.37 24.05 12.31
CA GLU A 144 -22.66 24.23 10.88
C GLU A 144 -21.38 24.43 10.05
N TYR A 145 -20.37 25.10 10.62
CA TYR A 145 -19.06 25.23 9.99
C TYR A 145 -18.36 23.87 9.83
N LEU A 146 -18.47 23.01 10.84
CA LEU A 146 -17.84 21.69 10.87
C LEU A 146 -18.66 20.56 10.21
N LEU A 147 -19.93 20.82 9.86
CA LEU A 147 -20.88 19.80 9.41
C LEU A 147 -20.37 19.00 8.22
N TYR A 148 -19.79 19.67 7.23
CA TYR A 148 -19.23 19.01 6.05
C TYR A 148 -18.09 18.03 6.42
N TYR A 149 -17.20 18.45 7.31
CA TYR A 149 -16.06 17.64 7.77
C TYR A 149 -16.51 16.44 8.63
N PHE A 150 -17.54 16.61 9.45
CA PHE A 150 -18.13 15.52 10.22
C PHE A 150 -18.80 14.49 9.31
N LYS A 151 -19.58 14.91 8.30
CA LYS A 151 -20.18 14.01 7.31
C LYS A 151 -19.11 13.23 6.56
N TYR A 152 -18.01 13.90 6.19
CA TYR A 152 -16.90 13.27 5.52
C TYR A 152 -16.19 12.22 6.40
N SER A 153 -15.86 12.58 7.65
CA SER A 153 -15.22 11.70 8.63
C SER A 153 -16.05 10.47 9.02
N LEU A 154 -17.38 10.57 8.88
CA LEU A 154 -18.31 9.48 9.13
C LEU A 154 -18.59 8.61 7.89
N SER A 155 -18.15 9.04 6.70
CA SER A 155 -18.29 8.24 5.48
C SER A 155 -17.32 7.04 5.48
N THR A 156 -17.75 5.90 4.94
CA THR A 156 -16.94 4.67 4.88
C THR A 156 -15.83 4.71 3.82
N ASN A 157 -15.70 5.84 3.11
CA ASN A 157 -14.69 6.00 2.08
C ASN A 157 -13.41 6.50 2.78
N ASN A 158 -12.36 5.68 2.82
CA ASN A 158 -11.03 5.99 3.38
C ASN A 158 -10.28 7.14 2.65
N ARG A 159 -10.98 8.19 2.21
CA ARG A 159 -10.37 9.37 1.60
C ARG A 159 -9.86 10.30 2.70
N ALA A 160 -8.73 10.98 2.46
CA ALA A 160 -8.17 11.96 3.38
C ALA A 160 -9.15 13.13 3.57
N MET A 161 -9.34 13.59 4.81
CA MET A 161 -10.20 14.73 5.12
C MET A 161 -9.60 16.00 4.50
N ASN A 162 -10.34 16.66 3.61
CA ASN A 162 -9.96 17.98 3.13
C ASN A 162 -10.28 18.97 4.26
N ILE A 163 -9.25 19.59 4.83
CA ILE A 163 -9.34 20.61 5.89
C ILE A 163 -8.76 21.96 5.45
N ASP A 164 -8.60 22.16 4.14
CA ASP A 164 -7.84 23.29 3.60
C ASP A 164 -8.54 24.64 3.87
N LYS A 165 -9.87 24.66 3.96
CA LYS A 165 -10.63 25.86 4.37
C LYS A 165 -10.44 26.22 5.85
N ILE A 166 -10.50 25.24 6.76
CA ILE A 166 -10.21 25.49 8.20
C ILE A 166 -8.78 26.00 8.37
N LEU A 167 -7.85 25.36 7.66
CA LEU A 167 -6.44 25.75 7.68
C LEU A 167 -6.23 27.16 7.16
N SER A 168 -6.91 27.54 6.07
CA SER A 168 -6.91 28.89 5.52
C SER A 168 -7.38 29.93 6.53
N ASP A 169 -8.56 29.73 7.12
CA ASP A 169 -9.16 30.70 8.03
C ASP A 169 -8.26 30.92 9.26
N ILE A 170 -7.66 29.83 9.77
CA ILE A 170 -6.68 29.91 10.85
C ILE A 170 -5.41 30.63 10.42
N CYS A 171 -4.79 30.26 9.30
CA CYS A 171 -3.53 30.87 8.84
C CYS A 171 -3.71 32.35 8.52
N THR A 172 -4.86 32.73 7.95
CA THR A 172 -5.20 34.13 7.68
C THR A 172 -5.24 34.93 8.97
N TYR A 173 -5.94 34.45 9.99
CA TYR A 173 -5.98 35.12 11.30
C TYR A 173 -4.59 35.19 11.95
N VAL A 174 -3.85 34.07 11.96
CA VAL A 174 -2.52 33.97 12.59
C VAL A 174 -1.50 34.90 11.92
N PHE A 175 -1.48 34.94 10.59
CA PHE A 175 -0.51 35.75 9.84
C PHE A 175 -0.91 37.22 9.75
N LEU A 176 -2.19 37.51 9.52
CA LEU A 176 -2.63 38.89 9.25
C LEU A 176 -2.98 39.66 10.52
N GLU A 177 -3.70 39.05 11.45
CA GLU A 177 -4.15 39.71 12.68
C GLU A 177 -3.11 39.59 13.80
N LEU A 178 -2.62 38.37 14.05
CA LEU A 178 -1.71 38.12 15.18
C LEU A 178 -0.23 38.32 14.85
N LYS A 179 0.14 38.41 13.57
CA LYS A 179 1.55 38.48 13.11
C LYS A 179 2.42 37.37 13.72
N CYS A 180 1.87 36.17 13.85
CA CYS A 180 2.57 35.04 14.45
C CYS A 180 3.02 34.05 13.38
N SER A 181 4.05 33.26 13.68
CA SER A 181 4.40 32.10 12.85
C SER A 181 3.65 30.86 13.31
N VAL A 182 3.27 30.02 12.35
CA VAL A 182 2.75 28.68 12.61
C VAL A 182 3.35 27.68 11.64
N HIS A 183 3.62 26.46 12.11
CA HIS A 183 4.07 25.38 11.24
C HIS A 183 2.84 24.68 10.63
N ILE A 184 2.52 25.01 9.39
CA ILE A 184 1.27 24.63 8.72
C ILE A 184 1.07 23.11 8.67
N ARG A 185 2.14 22.35 8.42
CA ARG A 185 2.06 20.88 8.41
C ARG A 185 1.71 20.29 9.78
N LYS A 186 2.24 20.86 10.87
CA LYS A 186 1.88 20.47 12.25
C LYS A 186 0.44 20.88 12.56
N LEU A 187 0.05 22.11 12.19
CA LEU A 187 -1.31 22.62 12.36
C LEU A 187 -2.35 21.73 11.65
N LYS A 188 -2.09 21.36 10.38
CA LYS A 188 -2.95 20.46 9.60
C LYS A 188 -3.14 19.10 10.29
N LYS A 189 -2.07 18.50 10.81
CA LYS A 189 -2.13 17.24 11.56
C LYS A 189 -2.96 17.39 12.83
N GLU A 190 -2.76 18.48 13.56
CA GLU A 190 -3.43 18.73 14.84
C GLU A 190 -4.94 18.97 14.67
N ILE A 191 -5.34 19.77 13.68
CA ILE A 191 -6.76 19.95 13.31
C ILE A 191 -7.41 18.59 13.01
N SER A 192 -6.73 17.76 12.19
CA SER A 192 -7.23 16.44 11.84
C SER A 192 -7.38 15.53 13.05
N LEU A 193 -6.43 15.58 13.99
CA LEU A 193 -6.43 14.77 15.21
C LEU A 193 -7.59 15.17 16.12
N GLN A 194 -7.74 16.47 16.41
CA GLN A 194 -8.79 16.96 17.30
C GLN A 194 -10.19 16.72 16.73
N ILE A 195 -10.41 16.93 15.42
CA ILE A 195 -11.69 16.59 14.76
C ILE A 195 -11.97 15.09 14.87
N SER A 196 -10.95 14.24 14.67
CA SER A 196 -11.10 12.78 14.79
C SER A 196 -11.48 12.37 16.21
N HIS A 197 -10.88 12.99 17.23
CA HIS A 197 -11.20 12.76 18.64
C HIS A 197 -12.65 13.19 18.96
N ILE A 198 -13.10 14.34 18.46
CA ILE A 198 -14.48 14.82 18.60
C ILE A 198 -15.45 13.78 18.02
N VAL A 199 -15.20 13.30 16.80
CA VAL A 199 -16.05 12.30 16.13
C VAL A 199 -16.03 10.97 16.87
N GLN A 200 -14.86 10.53 17.35
CA GLN A 200 -14.73 9.27 18.09
C GLN A 200 -15.45 9.33 19.44
N SER A 201 -15.32 10.43 20.17
CA SER A 201 -16.09 10.67 21.39
C SER A 201 -17.59 10.62 21.11
N ALA A 202 -18.06 11.32 20.06
CA ALA A 202 -19.47 11.28 19.68
C ALA A 202 -19.96 9.88 19.27
N ARG A 203 -19.10 9.04 18.65
CA ARG A 203 -19.41 7.63 18.35
C ARG A 203 -19.64 6.80 19.61
N VAL A 204 -18.82 6.97 20.63
CA VAL A 204 -18.98 6.27 21.93
C VAL A 204 -20.31 6.66 22.59
N HIS A 205 -20.67 7.95 22.53
CA HIS A 205 -21.90 8.46 23.13
C HIS A 205 -23.17 8.21 22.30
N ALA A 206 -23.02 7.76 21.05
CA ALA A 206 -24.16 7.58 20.15
C ALA A 206 -25.11 6.47 20.60
N ALA A 207 -24.64 5.39 21.24
CA ALA A 207 -25.46 4.31 21.78
C ALA A 207 -26.59 3.82 20.83
N GLY A 208 -26.29 3.70 19.52
CA GLY A 208 -27.26 3.31 18.48
C GLY A 208 -28.02 4.46 17.80
N LYS A 209 -27.83 5.71 18.22
CA LYS A 209 -28.34 6.93 17.56
C LYS A 209 -27.36 7.42 16.48
N SER A 210 -27.81 8.33 15.61
CA SER A 210 -26.93 8.96 14.61
C SER A 210 -25.85 9.82 15.28
N VAL A 211 -24.57 9.59 14.94
CA VAL A 211 -23.43 10.37 15.46
C VAL A 211 -23.58 11.86 15.11
N ILE A 212 -24.08 12.19 13.91
CA ILE A 212 -24.37 13.57 13.50
C ILE A 212 -25.41 14.22 14.43
N ARG A 213 -26.40 13.44 14.91
CA ARG A 213 -27.41 13.97 15.85
C ARG A 213 -26.80 14.28 17.22
N ILE A 214 -25.78 13.52 17.67
CA ILE A 214 -25.04 13.81 18.90
C ILE A 214 -24.19 15.07 18.70
N LEU A 215 -23.43 15.15 17.61
CA LEU A 215 -22.60 16.31 17.29
C LEU A 215 -23.43 17.59 17.15
N ARG A 216 -24.63 17.53 16.54
CA ARG A 216 -25.53 18.69 16.41
C ARG A 216 -25.98 19.27 17.76
N LYS A 217 -26.02 18.46 18.83
CA LYS A 217 -26.35 18.96 20.18
C LYS A 217 -25.24 19.83 20.77
N ILE A 218 -24.02 19.69 20.26
CA ILE A 218 -22.89 20.53 20.62
C ILE A 218 -22.90 21.70 19.64
N SER A 219 -23.34 22.87 20.09
CA SER A 219 -23.47 24.06 19.23
C SER A 219 -22.11 24.58 18.76
N ASN A 220 -21.10 24.52 19.63
CA ASN A 220 -19.76 25.06 19.40
C ASN A 220 -18.67 24.04 19.77
N PHE A 221 -17.61 24.01 18.96
CA PHE A 221 -16.45 23.15 19.12
C PHE A 221 -15.22 24.02 19.30
N THR A 222 -14.41 23.71 20.30
CA THR A 222 -13.17 24.44 20.58
C THR A 222 -11.96 23.58 20.18
N LEU A 223 -11.07 24.15 19.39
CA LEU A 223 -9.75 23.59 19.09
C LEU A 223 -8.65 24.41 19.77
N PHE A 224 -7.58 23.74 20.18
CA PHE A 224 -6.44 24.37 20.87
C PHE A 224 -5.13 24.13 20.12
N PHE A 225 -4.32 25.17 19.92
CA PHE A 225 -3.06 25.08 19.19
C PHE A 225 -1.92 25.72 19.98
N LYS A 226 -0.85 24.95 20.23
CA LYS A 226 0.32 25.36 21.03
C LYS A 226 1.56 25.76 20.22
N PHE A 227 1.48 25.76 18.88
CA PHE A 227 2.64 25.94 18.01
C PHE A 227 2.64 27.31 17.32
N ILE A 228 2.26 28.35 18.05
CA ILE A 228 2.15 29.70 17.52
C ILE A 228 3.14 30.58 18.26
N ASN A 229 4.10 31.10 17.53
CA ASN A 229 5.14 31.95 18.11
C ASN A 229 4.92 33.38 17.63
N PRO A 230 4.82 34.38 18.54
CA PRO A 230 4.73 35.77 18.16
C PRO A 230 5.99 36.18 17.41
N LEU A 231 5.83 37.00 16.38
CA LEU A 231 6.94 37.57 15.63
C LEU A 231 6.98 39.07 15.86
N THR A 232 8.18 39.63 15.86
CA THR A 232 8.39 41.07 15.89
C THR A 232 8.71 41.58 14.50
N GLU A 233 8.22 42.76 14.16
CA GLU A 233 8.62 43.46 12.94
C GLU A 233 10.11 43.80 13.02
N VAL A 234 10.86 43.55 11.94
CA VAL A 234 12.32 43.73 11.92
C VAL A 234 12.75 44.75 10.86
N GLN A 235 12.37 44.53 9.61
CA GLN A 235 12.81 45.35 8.48
C GLN A 235 11.83 45.26 7.31
N SER A 236 11.93 46.19 6.37
CA SER A 236 11.21 46.14 5.08
C SER A 236 12.18 45.90 3.92
N ILE A 237 11.75 45.08 2.96
CA ILE A 237 12.44 44.89 1.68
C ILE A 237 11.41 45.14 0.58
N GLY A 238 11.63 46.19 -0.21
CA GLY A 238 10.63 46.70 -1.14
C GLY A 238 9.33 47.05 -0.43
N GLU A 239 8.22 46.47 -0.87
CA GLU A 239 6.88 46.65 -0.28
C GLU A 239 6.52 45.60 0.79
N PHE A 240 7.42 44.64 1.06
CA PHE A 240 7.18 43.63 2.09
C PHE A 240 7.72 44.07 3.45
N ILE A 241 6.92 43.83 4.48
CA ILE A 241 7.29 43.98 5.89
C ILE A 241 7.67 42.60 6.44
N GLN A 242 8.87 42.48 7.00
CA GLN A 242 9.38 41.26 7.61
C GLN A 242 9.05 41.20 9.10
N TYR A 243 8.53 40.06 9.53
CA TYR A 243 8.34 39.68 10.92
C TYR A 243 9.17 38.43 11.23
N ARG A 244 10.01 38.48 12.26
CA ARG A 244 10.79 37.31 12.74
C ARG A 244 11.09 37.43 14.23
N ASN A 245 11.59 36.34 14.83
CA ASN A 245 12.15 36.38 16.18
C ASN A 245 13.68 36.61 16.12
N LYS A 246 14.34 36.81 17.26
CA LYS A 246 15.78 37.08 17.30
C LYS A 246 16.67 35.88 16.94
N ASP A 247 16.12 34.66 16.92
CA ASP A 247 16.88 33.44 16.66
C ASP A 247 17.10 33.21 15.15
N ASN A 248 18.30 32.78 14.75
CA ASN A 248 18.68 32.57 13.33
C ASN A 248 17.85 31.46 12.63
N LEU A 249 17.34 30.49 13.40
CA LEU A 249 16.44 29.44 12.93
C LEU A 249 14.95 29.76 13.22
N SER A 250 14.63 31.01 13.56
CA SER A 250 13.24 31.40 13.73
C SER A 250 12.52 31.50 12.37
N PRO A 251 11.21 31.19 12.32
CA PRO A 251 10.43 31.41 11.12
C PRO A 251 10.41 32.89 10.74
N ILE A 252 10.50 33.15 9.44
CA ILE A 252 10.41 34.48 8.86
C ILE A 252 9.07 34.60 8.14
N LEU A 253 8.30 35.65 8.44
CA LEU A 253 7.03 35.96 7.79
C LEU A 253 7.14 37.31 7.08
N TRP A 254 6.80 37.34 5.80
CA TRP A 254 6.75 38.54 4.97
C TRP A 254 5.31 38.83 4.58
N ILE A 255 4.92 40.10 4.74
CA ILE A 255 3.56 40.56 4.41
C ILE A 255 3.67 41.82 3.56
N ARG A 256 3.03 41.83 2.40
CA ARG A 256 2.83 43.03 1.57
C ARG A 256 1.34 43.33 1.48
N LYS A 257 0.94 44.54 1.89
CA LYS A 257 -0.43 45.02 1.73
C LYS A 257 -0.51 45.88 0.47
N THR A 258 -1.32 45.45 -0.48
CA THR A 258 -1.74 46.26 -1.64
C THR A 258 -3.17 46.76 -1.41
N ASN A 259 -3.64 47.72 -2.21
CA ASN A 259 -4.95 48.37 -1.99
C ASN A 259 -6.12 47.38 -1.92
N ASP A 260 -6.05 46.25 -2.63
CA ASP A 260 -7.13 45.27 -2.71
C ASP A 260 -6.76 43.87 -2.18
N GLU A 261 -5.47 43.59 -1.94
CA GLU A 261 -4.98 42.24 -1.63
C GLU A 261 -3.79 42.24 -0.65
N THR A 262 -3.64 41.19 0.16
CA THR A 262 -2.48 41.02 1.05
C THR A 262 -1.69 39.78 0.67
N ASP A 263 -0.45 39.97 0.23
CA ASP A 263 0.47 38.87 -0.05
C ASP A 263 1.10 38.37 1.25
N VAL A 264 1.13 37.05 1.43
CA VAL A 264 1.73 36.41 2.60
C VAL A 264 2.73 35.37 2.14
N PHE A 265 3.94 35.46 2.67
CA PHE A 265 5.02 34.51 2.44
C PHE A 265 5.68 34.15 3.78
N GLN A 266 5.83 32.86 4.06
CA GLN A 266 6.46 32.35 5.26
C GLN A 266 7.62 31.43 4.88
N PHE A 267 8.79 31.68 5.47
CA PHE A 267 9.98 30.84 5.38
C PHE A 267 10.24 30.22 6.74
N TYR A 268 10.09 28.90 6.84
CA TYR A 268 10.18 28.15 8.09
C TYR A 268 11.39 27.21 8.04
N PRO A 269 12.55 27.63 8.58
CA PRO A 269 13.75 26.79 8.57
C PRO A 269 13.68 25.67 9.61
N SER A 270 14.29 24.53 9.27
CA SER A 270 14.52 23.35 10.10
C SER A 270 15.95 22.84 9.85
N LEU A 271 16.45 21.94 10.69
CA LEU A 271 17.85 21.46 10.65
C LEU A 271 18.32 20.92 9.29
N ASP A 272 17.43 20.33 8.50
CA ASP A 272 17.72 19.65 7.24
C ASP A 272 16.84 20.10 6.07
N MET A 273 15.89 21.00 6.31
CA MET A 273 14.90 21.43 5.32
C MET A 273 14.34 22.82 5.64
N VAL A 274 13.77 23.46 4.63
CA VAL A 274 13.00 24.69 4.78
C VAL A 274 11.59 24.44 4.24
N GLU A 275 10.57 24.75 5.02
CA GLU A 275 9.19 24.82 4.51
C GLU A 275 8.89 26.26 4.10
N ILE A 276 8.48 26.47 2.85
CA ILE A 276 8.13 27.77 2.30
C ILE A 276 6.63 27.77 1.99
N THR A 277 5.88 28.67 2.60
CA THR A 277 4.43 28.82 2.40
C THR A 277 4.11 30.17 1.82
N PHE A 278 3.21 30.22 0.84
CA PHE A 278 2.68 31.45 0.27
C PHE A 278 1.18 31.31 0.04
N ASN A 279 0.46 32.43 0.04
CA ASN A 279 -0.99 32.43 -0.16
C ASN A 279 -1.39 32.40 -1.64
N ASP A 280 -2.69 32.20 -1.90
CA ASP A 280 -3.27 32.09 -3.24
C ASP A 280 -3.18 33.40 -4.05
N ILE A 281 -2.97 34.54 -3.39
CA ILE A 281 -2.75 35.82 -4.08
C ILE A 281 -1.42 35.77 -4.85
N PHE A 282 -0.35 35.26 -4.23
CA PHE A 282 0.92 35.02 -4.93
C PHE A 282 0.75 34.10 -6.14
N VAL A 283 -0.04 33.04 -6.00
CA VAL A 283 -0.35 32.10 -7.08
C VAL A 283 -1.03 32.84 -8.24
N LYS A 284 -2.09 33.61 -7.96
CA LYS A 284 -2.84 34.37 -8.97
C LYS A 284 -2.00 35.40 -9.70
N LYS A 285 -1.19 36.19 -8.98
CA LYS A 285 -0.28 37.18 -9.58
C LYS A 285 0.71 36.51 -10.52
N THR A 286 1.35 35.44 -10.06
CA THR A 286 2.30 34.65 -10.85
C THR A 286 1.66 34.06 -12.11
N LEU A 287 0.41 33.61 -12.02
CA LEU A 287 -0.34 33.08 -13.17
C LEU A 287 -0.82 34.14 -14.15
N SER A 288 -1.21 35.31 -13.66
CA SER A 288 -1.56 36.42 -14.53
C SER A 288 -0.38 36.83 -15.42
N SER A 289 0.85 36.75 -14.89
CA SER A 289 2.08 36.91 -15.67
C SER A 289 2.26 35.80 -16.71
N PHE A 290 1.97 34.55 -16.34
CA PHE A 290 2.03 33.41 -17.27
C PHE A 290 1.05 33.54 -18.45
N ASP A 291 -0.17 34.01 -18.22
CA ASP A 291 -1.17 34.20 -19.28
C ASP A 291 -0.73 35.29 -20.29
N VAL A 292 0.04 36.27 -19.84
CA VAL A 292 0.52 37.39 -20.67
C VAL A 292 1.83 37.04 -21.39
N PHE A 293 2.79 36.43 -20.71
CA PHE A 293 4.16 36.24 -21.23
C PHE A 293 4.50 34.78 -21.58
N GLY A 294 3.64 33.82 -21.24
CA GLY A 294 3.87 32.39 -21.48
C GLY A 294 4.94 31.77 -20.59
N THR A 295 5.42 32.50 -19.59
CA THR A 295 6.45 32.09 -18.63
C THR A 295 5.97 32.37 -17.20
N ILE A 296 6.21 31.43 -16.29
CA ILE A 296 5.84 31.59 -14.88
C ILE A 296 6.97 32.37 -14.23
N ASP A 297 6.71 33.65 -13.97
CA ASP A 297 7.63 34.54 -13.28
C ASP A 297 7.56 34.26 -11.77
N VAL A 298 8.66 33.71 -11.23
CA VAL A 298 8.83 33.47 -9.79
C VAL A 298 10.02 34.27 -9.26
N ASP A 299 10.49 35.29 -9.97
CA ASP A 299 11.72 36.00 -9.64
C ASP A 299 11.60 36.69 -8.28
N GLU A 300 10.43 37.29 -8.00
CA GLU A 300 10.11 37.89 -6.70
C GLU A 300 10.15 36.88 -5.55
N LEU A 301 9.59 35.67 -5.74
CA LEU A 301 9.64 34.60 -4.74
C LEU A 301 11.09 34.11 -4.53
N SER A 302 11.84 33.96 -5.61
CA SER A 302 13.23 33.48 -5.60
C SER A 302 14.16 34.47 -4.89
N TYR A 303 13.92 35.76 -5.11
CA TYR A 303 14.57 36.84 -4.38
C TYR A 303 14.25 36.78 -2.88
N LEU A 304 12.97 36.69 -2.48
CA LEU A 304 12.57 36.58 -1.07
C LEU A 304 13.19 35.36 -0.37
N ILE A 305 13.29 34.22 -1.07
CA ILE A 305 13.91 32.99 -0.54
C ILE A 305 15.40 33.19 -0.35
N SER A 306 16.08 33.80 -1.32
CA SER A 306 17.51 34.06 -1.26
C SER A 306 17.83 34.98 -0.07
N GLU A 307 17.05 36.05 0.12
CA GLU A 307 17.17 36.95 1.27
C GLU A 307 16.92 36.22 2.60
N CYS A 308 15.91 35.35 2.68
CA CYS A 308 15.66 34.54 3.87
C CYS A 308 16.80 33.54 4.15
N ALA A 309 17.33 32.89 3.11
CA ALA A 309 18.41 31.92 3.22
C ALA A 309 19.69 32.58 3.72
N LEU A 310 20.03 33.77 3.19
CA LEU A 310 21.14 34.60 3.67
C LEU A 310 20.94 35.01 5.13
N THR A 311 19.73 35.43 5.48
CA THR A 311 19.38 35.87 6.85
C THR A 311 19.48 34.73 7.88
N SER A 312 19.20 33.49 7.46
CA SER A 312 19.24 32.29 8.31
C SER A 312 20.56 31.51 8.21
N ASP A 313 21.54 32.00 7.44
CA ASP A 313 22.81 31.31 7.16
C ASP A 313 22.62 29.88 6.60
N LEU A 314 21.71 29.76 5.63
CA LEU A 314 21.34 28.49 4.99
C LEU A 314 21.78 28.48 3.53
N LYS A 315 22.44 27.39 3.13
CA LYS A 315 22.73 27.12 1.72
C LYS A 315 21.57 26.34 1.09
N LEU A 316 20.86 26.99 0.17
CA LEU A 316 19.74 26.40 -0.57
C LEU A 316 20.05 26.30 -2.06
N ASP A 317 19.59 25.21 -2.68
CA ASP A 317 19.54 25.10 -4.13
C ASP A 317 18.32 25.87 -4.66
N ILE A 318 18.51 27.16 -4.91
CA ILE A 318 17.47 28.09 -5.34
C ILE A 318 16.85 27.65 -6.67
N LEU A 319 17.63 27.12 -7.61
CA LEU A 319 17.13 26.67 -8.92
C LEU A 319 16.19 25.47 -8.77
N THR A 320 16.53 24.51 -7.90
CA THR A 320 15.62 23.38 -7.60
C THR A 320 14.35 23.86 -6.91
N LEU A 321 14.45 24.85 -6.01
CA LEU A 321 13.30 25.46 -5.36
C LEU A 321 12.39 26.17 -6.36
N GLU A 322 12.94 27.00 -7.24
CA GLU A 322 12.22 27.68 -8.33
C GLU A 322 11.38 26.73 -9.16
N GLU A 323 11.97 25.62 -9.61
CA GLU A 323 11.24 24.61 -10.38
C GLU A 323 10.15 23.93 -9.55
N ALA A 324 10.38 23.73 -8.25
CA ALA A 324 9.33 23.27 -7.34
C ALA A 324 8.19 24.29 -7.21
N PHE A 325 8.47 25.61 -7.17
CA PHE A 325 7.45 26.66 -7.18
C PHE A 325 6.62 26.65 -8.45
N LYS A 326 7.26 26.70 -9.61
CA LYS A 326 6.57 26.66 -10.90
C LYS A 326 5.69 25.42 -11.01
N THR A 327 6.21 24.26 -10.59
CA THR A 327 5.45 23.00 -10.59
C THR A 327 4.26 23.06 -9.63
N LYS A 328 4.44 23.59 -8.42
CA LYS A 328 3.39 23.67 -7.40
C LYS A 328 2.28 24.63 -7.80
N ILE A 329 2.64 25.82 -8.28
CA ILE A 329 1.72 26.83 -8.80
C ILE A 329 0.89 26.24 -9.94
N LEU A 330 1.52 25.61 -10.95
CA LEU A 330 0.81 24.96 -12.06
C LEU A 330 -0.13 23.84 -11.61
N PHE A 331 0.29 23.04 -10.62
CA PHE A 331 -0.53 21.95 -10.11
C PHE A 331 -1.80 22.50 -9.45
N ASP A 332 -1.65 23.51 -8.59
CA ASP A 332 -2.75 24.13 -7.84
C ASP A 332 -3.76 24.85 -8.77
N CYS A 333 -3.34 25.26 -9.98
CA CYS A 333 -4.24 25.82 -11.01
C CYS A 333 -5.21 24.80 -11.61
N THR A 334 -4.75 23.57 -11.82
CA THR A 334 -5.54 22.56 -12.55
C THR A 334 -6.69 21.99 -11.71
N SER A 335 -6.62 22.15 -10.40
CA SER A 335 -7.69 21.85 -9.47
C SER A 335 -8.62 23.06 -9.30
N SER A 336 -9.38 23.37 -10.35
CA SER A 336 -10.39 24.45 -10.38
C SER A 336 -11.51 24.36 -9.33
N ASN A 337 -11.46 23.36 -8.43
CA ASN A 337 -12.37 23.17 -7.31
C ASN A 337 -11.69 23.18 -5.93
N SER A 338 -10.36 23.40 -5.83
CA SER A 338 -9.67 23.46 -4.53
C SER A 338 -9.40 24.91 -4.14
N SER A 339 -10.19 25.43 -3.20
CA SER A 339 -9.95 26.71 -2.52
C SER A 339 -8.78 26.62 -1.51
N SER A 340 -7.66 26.00 -1.88
CA SER A 340 -6.48 25.97 -1.00
C SER A 340 -5.87 27.37 -1.00
N CYS A 341 -6.10 28.12 0.07
CA CYS A 341 -5.66 29.53 0.15
C CYS A 341 -4.16 29.67 0.46
N PHE A 342 -3.47 28.57 0.78
CA PHE A 342 -2.04 28.53 1.03
C PHE A 342 -1.40 27.30 0.39
N SER A 343 -0.28 27.53 -0.31
CA SER A 343 0.56 26.50 -0.91
C SER A 343 1.86 26.40 -0.12
N THR A 344 2.40 25.18 0.03
CA THR A 344 3.65 24.94 0.76
C THR A 344 4.58 24.06 -0.04
N ILE A 345 5.86 24.41 -0.06
CA ILE A 345 6.95 23.72 -0.73
C ILE A 345 8.04 23.43 0.29
N VAL A 346 8.75 22.32 0.11
CA VAL A 346 9.85 21.92 0.99
C VAL A 346 11.14 21.90 0.20
N GLY A 347 12.10 22.74 0.61
CA GLY A 347 13.48 22.72 0.15
C GLY A 347 14.39 21.93 1.08
N LYS A 348 15.43 21.30 0.55
CA LYS A 348 16.51 20.72 1.38
C LYS A 348 17.59 21.77 1.60
N VAL A 349 18.14 21.80 2.82
CA VAL A 349 19.34 22.58 3.14
C VAL A 349 20.56 21.74 2.76
N GLU A 350 21.49 22.29 1.99
CA GLU A 350 22.77 21.63 1.74
C GLU A 350 23.59 21.65 3.03
N GLN A 351 23.99 20.48 3.53
CA GLN A 351 25.00 20.41 4.58
C GLN A 351 26.31 20.90 3.98
N ILE A 352 26.89 21.93 4.58
CA ILE A 352 28.23 22.40 4.22
C ILE A 352 29.21 21.34 4.74
N ASP A 353 29.48 20.32 3.92
CA ASP A 353 30.58 19.40 4.15
C ASP A 353 31.89 20.15 3.83
N GLU A 354 32.36 20.95 4.79
CA GLU A 354 33.72 21.45 4.82
C GLU A 354 34.65 20.25 5.07
N LEU A 355 35.01 19.50 4.02
CA LEU A 355 36.23 18.70 3.85
C LEU A 355 36.01 17.60 2.80
N ARG A 356 36.37 17.89 1.53
CA ARG A 356 37.09 16.98 0.61
C ARG A 356 37.25 17.62 -0.77
N ASN A 357 38.41 18.24 -0.97
CA ASN A 357 39.03 18.39 -2.28
C ASN A 357 39.75 17.08 -2.59
N ASP A 358 39.54 16.50 -3.77
CA ASP A 358 40.63 15.85 -4.49
C ASP A 358 40.30 15.72 -5.99
N GLY A 359 41.38 15.81 -6.77
CA GLY A 359 41.40 16.24 -8.15
C GLY A 359 41.10 15.17 -9.20
N ASP A 360 40.79 15.73 -10.37
CA ASP A 360 40.72 15.21 -11.74
C ASP A 360 41.33 13.83 -12.05
N GLN A 361 40.60 13.08 -12.89
CA GLN A 361 41.21 12.33 -14.01
C GLN A 361 40.18 12.00 -15.10
N ILE A 362 40.50 12.40 -16.34
CA ILE A 362 39.84 12.01 -17.60
C ILE A 362 40.50 10.71 -18.10
N PRO A 363 39.74 9.76 -18.67
CA PRO A 363 40.11 9.34 -20.03
C PRO A 363 38.95 9.10 -21.00
N THR A 364 39.33 9.37 -22.24
CA THR A 364 38.74 9.25 -23.58
C THR A 364 37.84 8.06 -23.92
N ASN A 365 36.83 8.39 -24.73
CA ASN A 365 35.87 7.57 -25.45
C ASN A 365 36.48 6.47 -26.32
N ASP A 366 35.78 5.33 -26.37
CA ASP A 366 35.30 4.70 -27.61
C ASP A 366 34.23 3.65 -27.27
N SER A 367 32.94 4.00 -27.33
CA SER A 367 31.87 3.00 -27.48
C SER A 367 30.59 3.64 -28.05
N LEU A 368 29.90 2.87 -28.90
CA LEU A 368 28.74 3.31 -29.68
C LEU A 368 27.61 3.84 -28.78
N SER A 369 27.36 5.14 -28.87
CA SER A 369 26.19 5.80 -28.29
C SER A 369 24.95 5.52 -29.14
N PHE A 370 23.91 4.94 -28.55
CA PHE A 370 22.57 4.95 -29.13
C PHE A 370 21.96 6.36 -29.07
N SER A 371 21.21 6.72 -30.10
CA SER A 371 20.51 8.00 -30.19
C SER A 371 19.37 8.12 -29.16
N GLU A 372 19.06 9.33 -28.69
CA GLU A 372 17.92 9.60 -27.79
C GLU A 372 16.59 9.04 -28.34
N GLU A 373 16.46 8.96 -29.66
CA GLU A 373 15.28 8.44 -30.36
C GLU A 373 15.15 6.91 -30.25
N GLU A 374 16.26 6.19 -30.07
CA GLU A 374 16.30 4.74 -29.80
C GLU A 374 16.02 4.44 -28.31
N ILE A 375 16.42 5.35 -27.41
CA ILE A 375 16.09 5.29 -25.97
C ILE A 375 14.59 5.61 -25.76
N ASP A 376 14.03 6.61 -26.44
CA ASP A 376 12.59 6.91 -26.53
C ASP A 376 11.80 5.84 -27.31
N ALA A 377 12.53 5.14 -28.17
CA ALA A 377 12.24 3.83 -28.70
C ALA A 377 11.81 2.90 -27.57
N ILE A 378 12.79 2.46 -26.80
CA ILE A 378 12.73 1.42 -25.77
C ILE A 378 11.73 1.77 -24.66
N ILE A 379 11.59 3.06 -24.34
CA ILE A 379 10.82 3.54 -23.21
C ILE A 379 9.57 4.23 -23.76
N GLY A 380 8.37 3.69 -23.49
CA GLY A 380 7.16 4.51 -23.66
C GLY A 380 7.34 5.79 -22.84
N ARG A 381 7.54 6.95 -23.50
CA ARG A 381 7.87 8.22 -22.85
C ARG A 381 7.06 8.41 -21.58
N THR A 382 7.81 8.45 -20.49
CA THR A 382 7.56 9.24 -19.29
C THR A 382 6.87 10.55 -19.64
N TYR A 383 5.90 10.92 -18.82
CA TYR A 383 5.50 12.31 -18.71
C TYR A 383 6.73 13.12 -18.32
N THR A 384 7.28 13.88 -19.26
CA THR A 384 7.98 15.11 -18.93
C THR A 384 6.93 16.08 -18.41
N THR A 385 6.97 16.45 -17.15
CA THR A 385 6.81 17.86 -16.80
C THR A 385 7.98 18.57 -17.49
N ARG A 386 7.68 19.43 -18.47
CA ARG A 386 8.69 20.18 -19.23
C ARG A 386 9.41 21.14 -18.30
N GLY A 387 10.72 21.32 -18.51
CA GLY A 387 11.44 22.44 -17.94
C GLY A 387 12.98 22.47 -17.99
N ILE A 388 13.69 21.91 -18.98
CA ILE A 388 15.10 22.29 -19.20
C ILE A 388 15.33 22.57 -20.69
N LYS A 389 15.55 23.86 -21.00
CA LYS A 389 16.31 24.31 -22.17
C LYS A 389 17.79 24.31 -21.77
N ARG A 390 18.64 23.61 -22.50
CA ARG A 390 20.08 23.90 -22.52
C ARG A 390 20.34 24.96 -23.60
N SER A 391 21.13 25.94 -23.21
CA SER A 391 21.70 27.01 -24.01
C SER A 391 22.72 26.48 -25.02
N TYR A 392 22.54 26.83 -26.30
CA TYR A 392 23.63 27.20 -27.20
C TYR A 392 23.10 28.34 -28.06
N GLU A 393 23.82 29.46 -28.04
CA GLU A 393 23.64 30.60 -28.93
C GLU A 393 23.98 30.16 -30.35
N GLU A 394 22.98 30.12 -31.24
CA GLU A 394 23.14 30.45 -32.67
C GLU A 394 21.81 31.06 -33.16
N ASP A 395 21.92 32.18 -33.88
CA ASP A 395 20.82 33.02 -34.38
C ASP A 395 19.77 32.29 -35.26
N PRO A 396 18.55 32.85 -35.40
CA PRO A 396 17.34 32.07 -35.58
C PRO A 396 17.03 31.74 -37.04
N ILE A 397 16.80 30.46 -37.32
CA ILE A 397 15.90 30.05 -38.41
C ILE A 397 14.56 29.65 -37.77
N VAL A 398 13.58 30.54 -37.88
CA VAL A 398 12.19 30.25 -37.50
C VAL A 398 11.62 29.22 -38.48
N ILE A 399 11.77 27.94 -38.14
CA ILE A 399 11.03 26.86 -38.79
C ILE A 399 9.71 26.72 -38.03
N GLU A 400 8.60 27.18 -38.62
CA GLU A 400 7.27 26.90 -38.09
C GLU A 400 7.14 25.39 -37.79
N PRO A 401 6.73 24.99 -36.57
CA PRO A 401 6.59 23.58 -36.24
C PRO A 401 5.50 22.98 -37.14
N ASN A 402 5.92 22.10 -38.04
CA ASN A 402 5.06 21.38 -38.97
C ASN A 402 3.85 20.78 -38.21
N LYS A 403 2.67 21.38 -38.40
CA LYS A 403 1.42 21.05 -37.69
C LYS A 403 1.07 19.56 -37.77
N ASN A 404 1.57 18.85 -38.79
CA ASN A 404 1.41 17.40 -38.93
C ASN A 404 2.23 16.60 -37.92
N LYS A 405 3.45 17.03 -37.57
CA LYS A 405 4.32 16.37 -36.58
C LYS A 405 3.73 16.50 -35.17
N TYR A 406 3.14 17.64 -34.84
CA TYR A 406 2.43 17.86 -33.56
C TYR A 406 1.18 16.98 -33.43
N ARG A 407 0.34 16.91 -34.47
CA ARG A 407 -0.87 16.05 -34.48
C ARG A 407 -0.52 14.57 -34.35
N GLN A 408 0.54 14.10 -35.02
CA GLN A 408 1.03 12.73 -34.89
C GLN A 408 1.52 12.43 -33.46
N ASN A 409 2.29 13.35 -32.86
CA ASN A 409 2.79 13.19 -31.49
C ASN A 409 1.66 13.13 -30.45
N LYS A 410 0.62 13.96 -30.62
CA LYS A 410 -0.58 13.93 -29.75
C LYS A 410 -1.34 12.61 -29.88
N MET A 411 -1.59 12.12 -31.11
CA MET A 411 -2.23 10.83 -31.33
C MET A 411 -1.45 9.66 -30.72
N ILE A 412 -0.12 9.68 -30.80
CA ILE A 412 0.72 8.64 -30.19
C ILE A 412 0.62 8.68 -28.66
N LYS A 413 0.58 9.89 -28.08
CA LYS A 413 0.40 10.09 -26.64
C LYS A 413 -0.93 9.55 -26.14
N ASP A 414 -2.04 9.94 -26.77
CA ASP A 414 -3.37 9.51 -26.37
C ASP A 414 -3.53 7.97 -26.47
N LYS A 415 -2.86 7.32 -27.44
CA LYS A 415 -2.82 5.85 -27.55
C LYS A 415 -2.06 5.18 -26.40
N ARG A 416 -0.92 5.77 -25.96
CA ARG A 416 -0.13 5.29 -24.82
C ARG A 416 -0.90 5.45 -23.52
N ASP A 417 -1.58 6.58 -23.32
CA ASP A 417 -2.40 6.83 -22.13
C ASP A 417 -3.54 5.82 -22.01
N LEU A 418 -4.20 5.48 -23.11
CA LEU A 418 -5.27 4.47 -23.09
C LEU A 418 -4.75 3.06 -22.79
N LEU A 419 -3.57 2.68 -23.32
CA LEU A 419 -2.92 1.43 -22.97
C LEU A 419 -2.53 1.41 -21.48
N HIS A 420 -2.00 2.51 -20.96
CA HIS A 420 -1.68 2.65 -19.54
C HIS A 420 -2.93 2.49 -18.65
N LEU A 421 -4.03 3.17 -18.98
CA LEU A 421 -5.30 3.03 -18.25
C LEU A 421 -5.81 1.58 -18.28
N LYS A 422 -5.74 0.92 -19.44
CA LYS A 422 -6.13 -0.48 -19.56
C LYS A 422 -5.37 -1.36 -18.57
N ASP A 423 -4.05 -1.20 -18.48
CA ASP A 423 -3.19 -2.03 -17.64
C ASP A 423 -3.31 -1.68 -16.15
N THR A 424 -3.35 -0.39 -15.82
CA THR A 424 -3.50 0.10 -14.45
C THR A 424 -4.83 -0.34 -13.81
N TYR A 425 -5.91 -0.39 -14.60
CA TYR A 425 -7.23 -0.77 -14.12
C TYR A 425 -7.62 -2.21 -14.45
N TYR A 426 -6.68 -3.04 -14.91
CA TYR A 426 -6.89 -4.46 -15.22
C TYR A 426 -8.08 -4.71 -16.17
N LEU A 427 -8.29 -3.81 -17.13
CA LEU A 427 -9.41 -3.91 -18.07
C LEU A 427 -9.15 -5.03 -19.08
N THR A 428 -10.04 -6.02 -19.12
CA THR A 428 -9.98 -7.08 -20.14
C THR A 428 -10.22 -6.54 -21.54
N ASP A 429 -9.80 -7.26 -22.58
CA ASP A 429 -10.06 -6.87 -23.97
C ASP A 429 -11.56 -6.80 -24.26
N ALA A 430 -12.35 -7.68 -23.66
CA ALA A 430 -13.81 -7.66 -23.74
C ALA A 430 -14.41 -6.42 -23.06
N ALA A 431 -13.94 -6.07 -21.86
CA ALA A 431 -14.39 -4.87 -21.15
C ALA A 431 -14.02 -3.60 -21.93
N LEU A 432 -12.81 -3.53 -22.46
CA LEU A 432 -12.36 -2.39 -23.26
C LEU A 432 -13.15 -2.29 -24.57
N LYS A 433 -13.47 -3.42 -25.22
CA LYS A 433 -14.32 -3.47 -26.41
C LYS A 433 -15.75 -3.00 -26.11
N ALA A 434 -16.30 -3.34 -24.94
CA ALA A 434 -17.61 -2.88 -24.50
C ALA A 434 -17.61 -1.36 -24.21
N ILE A 435 -16.60 -0.86 -23.50
CA ILE A 435 -16.40 0.58 -23.26
C ILE A 435 -16.27 1.31 -24.61
N PHE A 436 -15.47 0.75 -25.52
CA PHE A 436 -15.30 1.30 -26.86
C PHE A 436 -16.63 1.38 -27.60
N GLY A 437 -17.42 0.31 -27.63
CA GLY A 437 -18.76 0.31 -28.26
C GLY A 437 -19.72 1.31 -27.63
N TYR A 438 -19.70 1.46 -26.30
CA TYR A 438 -20.52 2.44 -25.60
C TYR A 438 -20.11 3.88 -25.93
N VAL A 439 -18.80 4.18 -25.95
CA VAL A 439 -18.28 5.54 -26.14
C VAL A 439 -18.14 5.93 -27.62
N GLN A 440 -18.05 4.98 -28.56
CA GLN A 440 -18.05 5.29 -30.00
C GLN A 440 -19.28 6.08 -30.43
N SER A 441 -20.40 5.94 -29.70
CA SER A 441 -21.60 6.76 -29.88
C SER A 441 -21.40 8.25 -29.52
N LYS A 442 -20.29 8.62 -28.86
CA LYS A 442 -20.06 9.96 -28.27
C LYS A 442 -18.67 10.57 -28.53
N LYS A 443 -17.57 9.81 -28.75
CA LYS A 443 -16.21 10.33 -29.05
C LYS A 443 -15.32 9.34 -29.83
N LYS A 444 -14.28 9.85 -30.52
CA LYS A 444 -13.18 9.06 -31.14
C LYS A 444 -12.23 8.51 -30.06
N ILE A 445 -12.51 7.31 -29.55
CA ILE A 445 -11.53 6.48 -28.83
C ILE A 445 -10.73 5.64 -29.85
N PHE A 446 -9.52 5.17 -29.51
CA PHE A 446 -8.76 4.25 -30.34
C PHE A 446 -9.29 2.82 -30.24
N SER A 447 -9.26 2.11 -31.37
CA SER A 447 -9.73 0.73 -31.42
C SER A 447 -8.81 -0.22 -30.66
N LEU A 448 -9.34 -1.36 -30.20
CA LEU A 448 -8.55 -2.43 -29.57
C LEU A 448 -7.36 -2.86 -30.45
N LYS A 449 -7.57 -2.96 -31.77
CA LYS A 449 -6.54 -3.32 -32.76
C LYS A 449 -5.37 -2.34 -32.78
N GLU A 450 -5.61 -1.06 -32.54
CA GLU A 450 -4.55 -0.04 -32.46
C GLU A 450 -3.77 -0.16 -31.15
N ILE A 451 -4.45 -0.42 -30.04
CA ILE A 451 -3.83 -0.63 -28.73
C ILE A 451 -2.96 -1.90 -28.76
N GLU A 452 -3.46 -2.99 -29.36
CA GLU A 452 -2.70 -4.23 -29.55
C GLU A 452 -1.47 -4.03 -30.42
N ARG A 453 -1.58 -3.26 -31.52
CA ARG A 453 -0.42 -2.90 -32.35
C ARG A 453 0.61 -2.10 -31.56
N LEU A 454 0.18 -1.14 -30.75
CA LEU A 454 1.06 -0.37 -29.88
C LEU A 454 1.75 -1.27 -28.84
N ARG A 455 1.00 -2.17 -28.21
CA ARG A 455 1.54 -3.17 -27.26
C ARG A 455 2.57 -4.06 -27.95
N LYS A 456 2.27 -4.63 -29.12
CA LYS A 456 3.24 -5.43 -29.89
C LYS A 456 4.50 -4.65 -30.22
N LYS A 457 4.38 -3.40 -30.68
CA LYS A 457 5.53 -2.52 -30.94
C LYS A 457 6.35 -2.22 -29.68
N THR A 458 5.69 -2.08 -28.53
CA THR A 458 6.37 -1.84 -27.25
C THR A 458 7.08 -3.10 -26.77
N ASN A 459 6.39 -4.24 -26.76
CA ASN A 459 6.94 -5.53 -26.36
C ASN A 459 8.07 -6.01 -27.27
N SER A 460 8.09 -5.64 -28.55
CA SER A 460 9.20 -5.99 -29.46
C SER A 460 10.57 -5.46 -29.02
N LYS A 461 10.59 -4.44 -28.15
CA LYS A 461 11.82 -3.86 -27.58
C LYS A 461 12.28 -4.57 -26.31
N PHE A 462 11.43 -5.45 -25.78
CA PHE A 462 11.68 -6.28 -24.61
C PHE A 462 11.36 -7.72 -25.01
N PRO A 463 12.18 -8.34 -25.87
CA PRO A 463 11.88 -9.66 -26.40
C PRO A 463 11.73 -10.65 -25.26
N ILE A 464 10.52 -11.19 -25.12
CA ILE A 464 10.22 -12.24 -24.18
C ILE A 464 10.70 -13.55 -24.80
N LEU A 465 11.62 -14.20 -24.12
CA LEU A 465 12.12 -15.52 -24.46
C LEU A 465 11.12 -16.54 -23.93
N HIS A 466 10.55 -17.31 -24.86
CA HIS A 466 9.57 -18.34 -24.57
C HIS A 466 10.19 -19.72 -24.74
N THR A 467 9.95 -20.58 -23.75
CA THR A 467 10.17 -22.03 -23.87
C THR A 467 8.84 -22.75 -23.67
N LYS A 468 8.85 -24.09 -23.70
CA LYS A 468 7.66 -24.90 -23.42
C LYS A 468 7.12 -24.67 -22.00
N THR A 469 8.00 -24.38 -21.04
CA THR A 469 7.68 -24.32 -19.61
C THR A 469 8.06 -23.00 -18.97
N SER A 470 8.56 -22.02 -19.72
CA SER A 470 8.95 -20.73 -19.15
C SER A 470 8.77 -19.56 -20.11
N ALA A 471 8.63 -18.37 -19.53
CA ALA A 471 8.66 -17.11 -20.24
C ALA A 471 9.47 -16.11 -19.42
N TYR A 472 10.53 -15.55 -19.98
CA TYR A 472 11.43 -14.64 -19.27
C TYR A 472 12.01 -13.57 -20.19
N VAL A 473 12.55 -12.51 -19.61
CA VAL A 473 13.28 -11.44 -20.34
C VAL A 473 14.75 -11.50 -19.98
N ARG A 474 15.60 -10.87 -20.82
CA ARG A 474 17.01 -10.72 -20.46
C ARG A 474 17.16 -9.89 -19.19
N PHE A 475 18.05 -10.32 -18.32
CA PHE A 475 18.30 -9.74 -17.02
C PHE A 475 18.70 -8.26 -17.12
N GLU A 476 19.55 -7.90 -18.08
CA GLU A 476 19.95 -6.51 -18.31
C GLU A 476 18.74 -5.59 -18.52
N TYR A 477 17.75 -6.01 -19.32
CA TYR A 477 16.54 -5.21 -19.56
C TYR A 477 15.71 -5.04 -18.28
N ALA A 478 15.58 -6.12 -17.50
CA ALA A 478 14.89 -6.04 -16.22
C ALA A 478 15.63 -5.07 -15.28
N VAL A 479 16.97 -5.12 -15.23
CA VAL A 479 17.79 -4.24 -14.39
C VAL A 479 17.63 -2.78 -14.81
N ARG A 480 17.71 -2.46 -16.11
CA ARG A 480 17.45 -1.11 -16.64
C ARG A 480 16.07 -0.60 -16.24
N THR A 481 15.06 -1.47 -16.33
CA THR A 481 13.68 -1.14 -15.94
C THR A 481 13.57 -0.91 -14.42
N ALA A 482 14.23 -1.72 -13.61
CA ALA A 482 14.23 -1.58 -12.16
C ALA A 482 14.89 -0.29 -11.71
N ILE A 483 16.02 0.07 -12.33
CA ILE A 483 16.72 1.35 -12.14
C ILE A 483 15.82 2.52 -12.55
N PHE A 484 15.15 2.42 -13.70
CA PHE A 484 14.23 3.45 -14.13
C PHE A 484 13.06 3.66 -13.15
N VAL A 485 12.50 2.58 -12.61
CA VAL A 485 11.47 2.67 -11.57
C VAL A 485 12.05 3.31 -10.31
N ALA A 486 13.27 2.94 -9.92
CA ALA A 486 13.96 3.53 -8.76
C ALA A 486 14.25 5.02 -8.94
N ARG A 487 14.59 5.49 -10.15
CA ARG A 487 14.80 6.92 -10.45
C ARG A 487 13.59 7.81 -10.15
N LYS A 488 12.38 7.22 -10.11
CA LYS A 488 11.15 7.95 -9.73
C LYS A 488 11.11 8.32 -8.24
N TYR A 489 11.89 7.62 -7.42
CA TYR A 489 11.88 7.74 -5.96
C TYR A 489 13.21 8.23 -5.40
N GLU A 490 14.31 7.90 -6.06
CA GLU A 490 15.65 8.42 -5.78
C GLU A 490 16.25 8.93 -7.09
N GLN A 491 16.38 10.25 -7.25
CA GLN A 491 16.83 10.84 -8.52
C GLN A 491 18.34 10.69 -8.71
N LYS A 492 19.11 10.63 -7.60
CA LYS A 492 20.58 10.61 -7.57
C LYS A 492 21.16 9.19 -7.60
N LEU A 493 20.54 8.25 -8.32
CA LEU A 493 21.05 6.86 -8.42
C LEU A 493 22.44 6.77 -9.05
N ASP A 494 22.80 7.75 -9.87
CA ASP A 494 24.11 7.90 -10.51
C ASP A 494 25.23 8.27 -9.53
N GLN A 495 24.90 8.74 -8.33
CA GLN A 495 25.90 9.00 -7.29
C GLN A 495 26.42 7.71 -6.64
N PHE A 496 25.68 6.60 -6.75
CA PHE A 496 26.13 5.33 -6.20
C PHE A 496 27.17 4.68 -7.11
N ASP A 497 28.19 4.06 -6.52
CA ASP A 497 29.18 3.25 -7.25
C ASP A 497 28.69 1.81 -7.46
N THR A 498 27.73 1.39 -6.64
CA THR A 498 27.09 0.07 -6.73
C THR A 498 25.60 0.19 -6.48
N LEU A 499 24.79 -0.37 -7.37
CA LEU A 499 23.36 -0.55 -7.18
C LEU A 499 23.05 -1.99 -6.77
N ASN A 500 22.24 -2.14 -5.74
CA ASN A 500 21.83 -3.44 -5.25
C ASN A 500 20.49 -3.82 -5.90
N ILE A 501 20.52 -4.88 -6.71
CA ILE A 501 19.33 -5.43 -7.37
C ILE A 501 18.85 -6.62 -6.57
N ARG A 502 17.69 -6.47 -5.92
CA ARG A 502 17.06 -7.58 -5.20
C ARG A 502 16.38 -8.52 -6.19
N PHE A 503 16.76 -9.78 -6.16
CA PHE A 503 16.23 -10.89 -6.93
C PHE A 503 15.19 -11.64 -6.10
N ASN A 504 13.91 -11.45 -6.39
CA ASN A 504 12.81 -12.08 -5.67
C ASN A 504 12.33 -13.31 -6.43
N MET A 505 12.25 -14.45 -5.74
CA MET A 505 11.70 -15.70 -6.28
C MET A 505 10.60 -16.19 -5.36
N ASP A 506 9.41 -16.44 -5.92
CA ASP A 506 8.22 -16.86 -5.16
C ASP A 506 7.43 -17.93 -5.93
N GLY A 507 6.87 -18.89 -5.18
CA GLY A 507 6.11 -20.01 -5.69
C GLY A 507 4.60 -19.75 -5.62
N THR A 508 3.88 -20.01 -6.70
CA THR A 508 2.42 -19.90 -6.73
C THR A 508 1.77 -21.04 -7.49
N LEU A 509 0.54 -21.38 -7.09
CA LEU A 509 -0.31 -22.33 -7.80
C LEU A 509 -1.23 -21.57 -8.76
N ILE A 510 -1.17 -21.91 -10.05
CA ILE A 510 -2.08 -21.40 -11.08
C ILE A 510 -2.80 -22.58 -11.71
N GLY A 511 -4.06 -22.79 -11.33
CA GLY A 511 -4.80 -24.01 -11.67
C GLY A 511 -4.15 -25.24 -11.04
N ASN A 512 -3.75 -26.21 -11.87
CA ASN A 512 -3.06 -27.43 -11.44
C ASN A 512 -1.53 -27.37 -11.64
N LYS A 513 -0.99 -26.19 -11.96
CA LYS A 513 0.44 -26.00 -12.24
C LYS A 513 1.10 -25.22 -11.11
N HIS A 514 2.27 -25.67 -10.69
CA HIS A 514 3.16 -24.87 -9.87
C HIS A 514 3.98 -23.96 -10.77
N ILE A 515 3.95 -22.66 -10.49
CA ILE A 515 4.69 -21.64 -11.21
C ILE A 515 5.60 -20.94 -10.21
N VAL A 516 6.87 -20.82 -10.55
CA VAL A 516 7.81 -19.93 -9.86
C VAL A 516 7.86 -18.62 -10.62
N ALA A 517 7.51 -17.54 -9.93
CA ALA A 517 7.62 -16.19 -10.43
C ALA A 517 8.90 -15.56 -9.91
N ILE A 518 9.72 -15.06 -10.84
CA ILE A 518 10.96 -14.35 -10.53
C ILE A 518 10.77 -12.89 -10.93
N SER A 519 11.08 -11.98 -10.02
CA SER A 519 11.00 -10.54 -10.23
C SER A 519 12.18 -9.84 -9.56
N ILE A 520 12.49 -8.62 -9.99
CA ILE A 520 13.58 -7.85 -9.42
C ILE A 520 13.18 -6.42 -9.10
N ASN A 521 13.94 -5.80 -8.21
CA ASN A 521 13.80 -4.38 -7.91
C ASN A 521 15.16 -3.78 -7.48
N CYS A 522 15.36 -2.48 -7.72
CA CYS A 522 16.53 -1.76 -7.21
C CYS A 522 16.25 -1.31 -5.77
N ILE A 523 17.17 -1.61 -4.85
CA ILE A 523 17.00 -1.35 -3.41
C ILE A 523 17.15 0.13 -3.09
N GLU A 524 18.04 0.83 -3.79
CA GLU A 524 18.34 2.26 -3.58
C GLU A 524 17.12 3.16 -3.85
N GLY A 525 16.15 2.72 -4.66
CA GLY A 525 14.87 3.41 -4.83
C GLY A 525 13.92 3.32 -3.62
N GLY A 526 14.37 2.75 -2.50
CA GLY A 526 13.66 2.73 -1.22
C GLY A 526 12.46 1.78 -1.15
N SER A 527 11.65 1.93 -0.09
CA SER A 527 10.52 1.05 0.21
C SER A 527 9.42 1.06 -0.87
N GLN A 528 9.30 2.14 -1.63
CA GLN A 528 8.33 2.23 -2.73
C GLN A 528 8.66 1.24 -3.86
N CYS A 529 9.95 1.01 -4.13
CA CYS A 529 10.40 0.04 -5.13
C CYS A 529 10.17 -1.42 -4.70
N GLN A 530 9.93 -1.66 -3.42
CA GLN A 530 9.65 -3.00 -2.87
C GLN A 530 8.15 -3.34 -2.91
N SER A 531 7.28 -2.41 -3.31
CA SER A 531 5.86 -2.68 -3.45
C SER A 531 5.57 -3.55 -4.68
N ALA A 532 4.57 -4.43 -4.59
CA ALA A 532 4.22 -5.37 -5.66
C ALA A 532 3.98 -4.72 -7.02
N LYS A 533 3.47 -3.48 -7.06
CA LYS A 533 3.26 -2.70 -8.30
C LYS A 533 4.55 -2.26 -9.00
N ASN A 534 5.67 -2.25 -8.29
CA ASN A 534 6.96 -1.74 -8.76
C ASN A 534 8.01 -2.85 -8.92
N LEU A 535 7.66 -4.09 -8.60
CA LEU A 535 8.49 -5.26 -8.90
C LEU A 535 8.52 -5.46 -10.43
N ILE A 536 9.72 -5.61 -10.98
CA ILE A 536 9.91 -5.85 -12.40
C ILE A 536 9.90 -7.36 -12.64
N PRO A 537 8.92 -7.92 -13.38
CA PRO A 537 8.90 -9.33 -13.70
C PRO A 537 10.13 -9.69 -14.53
N LEU A 538 10.88 -10.70 -14.09
CA LEU A 538 12.02 -11.25 -14.81
C LEU A 538 11.64 -12.53 -15.56
N GLY A 539 10.84 -13.40 -14.93
CA GLY A 539 10.34 -14.60 -15.60
C GLY A 539 9.32 -15.40 -14.81
N LEU A 540 8.59 -16.25 -15.52
CA LEU A 540 7.67 -17.25 -14.98
C LEU A 540 8.14 -18.63 -15.44
N PHE A 541 8.24 -19.57 -14.50
CA PHE A 541 8.77 -20.91 -14.74
C PHE A 541 7.78 -21.95 -14.20
N GLU A 542 7.29 -22.82 -15.06
CA GLU A 542 6.52 -23.99 -14.67
C GLU A 542 7.45 -25.02 -14.03
N VAL A 543 7.10 -25.41 -12.81
CA VAL A 543 7.86 -26.37 -12.00
C VAL A 543 6.93 -27.52 -11.63
N GLN A 544 7.49 -28.72 -11.50
CA GLN A 544 6.68 -29.86 -11.08
C GLN A 544 6.39 -29.80 -9.58
N LYS A 545 7.39 -29.39 -8.80
CA LYS A 545 7.33 -29.26 -7.34
C LYS A 545 8.46 -28.35 -6.87
N GLU A 546 8.24 -27.65 -5.76
CA GLU A 546 9.24 -26.85 -5.07
C GLU A 546 10.25 -27.75 -4.35
N ASN A 547 11.30 -28.13 -5.08
CA ASN A 547 12.47 -28.85 -4.61
C ASN A 547 13.67 -28.34 -5.44
N THR A 548 14.84 -28.19 -4.81
CA THR A 548 16.05 -27.63 -5.44
C THR A 548 16.45 -28.33 -6.74
N GLU A 549 16.42 -29.66 -6.80
CA GLU A 549 16.77 -30.43 -8.00
C GLU A 549 15.77 -30.18 -9.15
N LEU A 550 14.47 -30.18 -8.85
CA LEU A 550 13.43 -29.95 -9.85
C LEU A 550 13.40 -28.49 -10.31
N LEU A 551 13.65 -27.54 -9.40
CA LEU A 551 13.82 -26.13 -9.74
C LEU A 551 15.00 -25.93 -10.70
N ARG A 552 16.13 -26.61 -10.43
CA ARG A 552 17.31 -26.55 -11.30
C ARG A 552 17.02 -27.06 -12.71
N GLN A 553 16.19 -28.10 -12.85
CA GLN A 553 15.76 -28.61 -14.15
C GLN A 553 14.81 -27.66 -14.89
N SER A 554 13.99 -26.91 -14.17
CA SER A 554 13.04 -25.95 -14.74
C SER A 554 13.67 -24.62 -15.16
N LEU A 555 14.79 -24.23 -14.57
CA LEU A 555 15.50 -22.98 -14.90
C LEU A 555 16.50 -23.22 -16.05
N PRO A 556 16.33 -22.56 -17.21
CA PRO A 556 17.28 -22.69 -18.32
C PRO A 556 18.69 -22.23 -17.92
N ALA A 557 19.72 -22.97 -18.34
CA ALA A 557 21.11 -22.59 -18.08
C ALA A 557 21.45 -21.20 -18.67
N GLU A 558 20.91 -20.88 -19.85
CA GLU A 558 21.04 -19.57 -20.48
C GLU A 558 20.50 -18.44 -19.61
N PHE A 559 19.39 -18.66 -18.91
CA PHE A 559 18.80 -17.68 -18.00
C PHE A 559 19.73 -17.39 -16.81
N ILE A 560 20.31 -18.43 -16.21
CA ILE A 560 21.26 -18.28 -15.09
C ILE A 560 22.54 -17.56 -15.55
N ASN A 561 23.06 -17.92 -16.72
CA ASN A 561 24.25 -17.29 -17.30
C ASN A 561 24.01 -15.82 -17.65
N ASP A 562 22.82 -15.48 -18.16
CA ASP A 562 22.44 -14.09 -18.47
C ASP A 562 22.41 -13.23 -17.19
N ILE A 563 21.94 -13.76 -16.05
CA ILE A 563 22.02 -13.06 -14.76
C ILE A 563 23.47 -12.83 -14.34
N LYS A 564 24.33 -13.87 -14.41
CA LYS A 564 25.76 -13.78 -14.05
C LYS A 564 26.55 -12.81 -14.95
N SER A 565 26.07 -12.55 -16.17
CA SER A 565 26.76 -11.71 -17.14
C SER A 565 26.67 -10.20 -16.83
N VAL A 566 25.61 -9.75 -16.15
CA VAL A 566 25.37 -8.33 -15.89
C VAL A 566 26.05 -7.90 -14.61
N LYS A 567 27.28 -7.39 -14.74
CA LYS A 567 28.09 -6.86 -13.61
C LYS A 567 28.10 -5.35 -13.51
N TYR A 568 27.84 -4.66 -14.63
CA TYR A 568 27.88 -3.20 -14.72
C TYR A 568 26.76 -2.71 -15.62
N ILE A 569 26.32 -1.47 -15.38
CA ILE A 569 25.37 -0.80 -16.25
C ILE A 569 25.71 0.68 -16.39
N SER A 570 25.61 1.19 -17.60
CA SER A 570 25.84 2.61 -17.87
C SER A 570 24.56 3.40 -17.57
N ILE A 571 24.67 4.39 -16.68
CA ILE A 571 23.63 5.37 -16.38
C ILE A 571 24.19 6.75 -16.71
N GLY A 572 23.74 7.33 -17.83
CA GLY A 572 24.40 8.53 -18.37
C GLY A 572 25.83 8.19 -18.77
N GLU A 573 26.80 8.95 -18.28
CA GLU A 573 28.22 8.77 -18.56
C GLU A 573 28.92 7.84 -17.54
N LYS A 574 28.25 7.50 -16.43
CA LYS A 574 28.84 6.66 -15.36
C LYS A 574 28.52 5.18 -15.56
N ASN A 575 29.53 4.33 -15.46
CA ASN A 575 29.37 2.89 -15.32
C ASN A 575 29.23 2.52 -13.84
N ILE A 576 28.10 1.95 -13.47
CA ILE A 576 27.79 1.60 -12.08
C ILE A 576 27.82 0.09 -11.92
N SER A 577 28.42 -0.40 -10.84
CA SER A 577 28.45 -1.83 -10.52
C SER A 577 27.08 -2.34 -10.09
N ILE A 578 26.74 -3.57 -10.50
CA ILE A 578 25.49 -4.24 -10.16
C ILE A 578 25.78 -5.38 -9.21
N ARG A 579 25.23 -5.29 -8.00
CA ARG A 579 25.25 -6.37 -7.01
C ARG A 579 23.87 -6.99 -6.90
N VAL A 580 23.74 -8.27 -7.25
CA VAL A 580 22.47 -8.98 -7.12
C VAL A 580 22.35 -9.55 -5.71
N ARG A 581 21.23 -9.29 -5.03
CA ARG A 581 20.93 -9.81 -3.69
C ARG A 581 19.73 -10.72 -3.72
N LEU A 582 19.77 -11.84 -3.02
CA LEU A 582 18.64 -12.76 -2.98
C LEU A 582 17.54 -12.22 -2.06
N GLY A 583 16.33 -12.07 -2.60
CA GLY A 583 15.10 -11.78 -1.87
C GLY A 583 14.15 -12.98 -1.92
N GLY A 584 13.36 -13.13 -0.87
CA GLY A 584 12.31 -14.14 -0.82
C GLY A 584 12.03 -14.57 0.60
N ASP A 585 11.08 -15.50 0.74
CA ASP A 585 10.80 -16.11 2.02
C ASP A 585 11.93 -17.07 2.45
N LEU A 586 11.84 -17.53 3.68
CA LEU A 586 12.86 -18.38 4.29
C LEU A 586 12.95 -19.76 3.62
N MET A 587 11.83 -20.30 3.10
CA MET A 587 11.81 -21.58 2.38
C MET A 587 12.52 -21.45 1.02
N ASN A 588 12.33 -20.34 0.33
CA ASN A 588 13.01 -20.03 -0.91
C ASN A 588 14.54 -20.03 -0.70
N ALA A 589 15.03 -19.40 0.37
CA ALA A 589 16.45 -19.44 0.70
C ALA A 589 16.96 -20.85 1.00
N VAL A 590 16.16 -21.69 1.68
CA VAL A 590 16.49 -23.12 1.86
C VAL A 590 16.67 -23.82 0.50
N TYR A 591 15.78 -23.58 -0.46
CA TYR A 591 15.89 -24.17 -1.79
C TYR A 591 17.07 -23.62 -2.59
N VAL A 592 17.27 -22.29 -2.57
CA VAL A 592 18.34 -21.62 -3.29
C VAL A 592 19.72 -22.03 -2.78
N PHE A 593 19.89 -22.17 -1.46
CA PHE A 593 21.15 -22.61 -0.86
C PHE A 593 21.28 -24.14 -0.72
N GLY A 594 20.30 -24.93 -1.17
CA GLY A 594 20.39 -26.40 -1.11
C GLY A 594 20.45 -26.97 0.32
N LEU A 595 19.74 -26.35 1.26
CA LEU A 595 19.72 -26.75 2.68
C LEU A 595 18.67 -27.85 2.94
N ALA A 596 18.87 -28.62 4.02
CA ALA A 596 17.94 -29.67 4.45
C ALA A 596 16.59 -29.13 5.00
N GLY A 597 16.49 -27.82 5.23
CA GLY A 597 15.28 -27.14 5.70
C GLY A 597 15.13 -27.07 7.22
N PHE A 598 13.99 -26.54 7.68
CA PHE A 598 13.78 -26.19 9.10
C PHE A 598 13.59 -27.38 10.03
N SER A 599 13.17 -28.52 9.51
CA SER A 599 13.07 -29.76 10.30
C SER A 599 14.44 -30.38 10.56
N SER A 600 15.50 -29.86 9.94
CA SER A 600 16.85 -30.34 10.19
C SER A 600 17.35 -29.94 11.58
N ASN A 601 18.40 -30.61 12.01
CA ASN A 601 19.14 -30.26 13.22
C ASN A 601 19.90 -28.93 13.09
N TYR A 602 19.95 -28.31 11.90
CA TYR A 602 20.66 -27.06 11.63
C TYR A 602 19.76 -26.08 10.89
N PRO A 603 18.72 -25.57 11.56
CA PRO A 603 17.65 -24.82 10.91
C PRO A 603 18.05 -23.42 10.45
N CYS A 604 19.19 -22.90 10.90
CA CYS A 604 19.66 -21.57 10.54
C CYS A 604 20.25 -21.54 9.13
N ILE A 605 19.82 -20.55 8.32
CA ILE A 605 20.36 -20.31 6.98
C ILE A 605 21.74 -19.68 7.03
N PHE A 606 22.08 -18.95 8.10
CA PHE A 606 23.32 -18.18 8.16
C PHE A 606 24.45 -18.85 8.94
N CYS A 607 24.13 -19.81 9.82
CA CYS A 607 25.15 -20.50 10.62
C CYS A 607 24.85 -21.99 10.76
N THR A 608 25.86 -22.74 11.16
CA THR A 608 25.78 -24.18 11.42
C THR A 608 25.50 -24.50 12.90
N GLN A 609 24.81 -23.59 13.62
CA GLN A 609 24.36 -23.88 14.99
C GLN A 609 23.34 -25.02 14.99
N HIS A 610 23.55 -26.00 15.86
CA HIS A 610 22.57 -27.05 16.10
C HIS A 610 21.30 -26.47 16.75
N LYS A 611 20.11 -26.98 16.41
CA LYS A 611 18.82 -26.48 16.91
C LYS A 611 18.74 -26.45 18.43
N ASP A 612 19.39 -27.42 19.07
CA ASP A 612 19.43 -27.53 20.53
C ASP A 612 20.24 -26.39 21.14
N ASP A 613 21.16 -25.76 20.40
CA ASP A 613 22.11 -24.77 20.89
C ASP A 613 21.81 -23.34 20.40
N LEU A 614 20.64 -23.09 19.78
CA LEU A 614 20.25 -21.78 19.25
C LEU A 614 20.15 -20.66 20.31
N TYR A 615 20.26 -21.01 21.59
CA TYR A 615 20.21 -20.08 22.72
C TYR A 615 21.58 -19.68 23.25
N VAL A 616 22.64 -20.26 22.72
CA VAL A 616 23.98 -20.01 23.19
C VAL A 616 24.42 -18.63 22.69
N THR A 617 24.83 -17.81 23.65
CA THR A 617 25.28 -16.44 23.46
C THR A 617 26.69 -16.30 24.00
N ASP A 618 27.30 -15.13 23.82
CA ASP A 618 28.59 -14.81 24.43
C ASP A 618 28.56 -15.01 25.98
N ASP A 619 27.41 -14.80 26.61
CA ASP A 619 27.22 -14.88 28.06
C ASP A 619 26.82 -16.28 28.56
N THR A 620 26.39 -17.18 27.67
CA THR A 620 25.84 -18.50 28.01
C THR A 620 26.64 -19.66 27.42
N VAL A 621 27.93 -19.41 27.13
CA VAL A 621 28.88 -20.41 26.65
C VAL A 621 29.04 -21.53 27.67
N TYR A 622 29.06 -22.79 27.20
CA TYR A 622 29.21 -23.95 28.06
C TYR A 622 30.01 -25.07 27.38
N ASP A 623 30.57 -25.97 28.18
CA ASP A 623 31.29 -27.15 27.71
C ASP A 623 30.35 -28.36 27.64
N LYS A 624 30.32 -29.03 26.50
CA LYS A 624 29.49 -30.21 26.23
C LYS A 624 30.41 -31.42 26.03
N VAL A 625 30.18 -32.47 26.80
CA VAL A 625 30.89 -33.74 26.65
C VAL A 625 30.20 -34.54 25.56
N VAL A 626 30.91 -34.83 24.47
CA VAL A 626 30.42 -35.64 23.35
C VAL A 626 31.16 -36.97 23.34
N THR A 627 30.42 -38.05 23.13
CA THR A 627 31.00 -39.40 23.01
C THR A 627 30.66 -39.97 21.65
N GLU A 628 31.67 -40.22 20.82
CA GLU A 628 31.53 -40.82 19.50
C GLU A 628 32.05 -42.25 19.47
N GLY A 629 31.50 -43.08 18.57
CA GLY A 629 31.85 -44.49 18.40
C GLY A 629 30.90 -45.49 19.08
N LYS A 630 31.09 -46.78 18.78
CA LYS A 630 30.32 -47.91 19.34
C LYS A 630 31.25 -48.92 20.01
N GLY A 631 30.80 -49.53 21.12
CA GLY A 631 31.53 -50.58 21.83
C GLY A 631 32.84 -50.09 22.47
N LYS A 632 33.92 -50.87 22.33
CA LYS A 632 35.24 -50.59 22.92
C LYS A 632 35.96 -49.38 22.29
N ASN A 633 35.47 -48.85 21.17
CA ASN A 633 36.05 -47.70 20.46
C ASN A 633 35.31 -46.38 20.77
N LYS A 634 34.63 -46.29 21.92
CA LYS A 634 34.03 -45.02 22.36
C LYS A 634 35.12 -44.05 22.77
N GLN A 635 35.20 -42.91 22.09
CA GLN A 635 36.03 -41.78 22.49
C GLN A 635 35.14 -40.68 23.01
N THR A 636 35.52 -40.10 24.15
CA THR A 636 34.82 -38.99 24.78
C THR A 636 35.72 -37.77 24.72
N PHE A 637 35.19 -36.67 24.20
CA PHE A 637 35.88 -35.40 24.11
C PHE A 637 34.94 -34.25 24.51
N THR A 638 35.51 -33.21 25.09
CA THR A 638 34.76 -32.02 25.51
C THR A 638 34.83 -30.99 24.40
N ILE A 639 33.68 -30.54 23.91
CA ILE A 639 33.57 -29.44 22.96
C ILE A 639 33.02 -28.21 23.67
N ARG A 640 33.66 -27.06 23.45
CA ARG A 640 33.15 -25.77 23.93
C ARG A 640 32.07 -25.27 22.98
N ILE A 641 30.84 -25.16 23.47
CA ILE A 641 29.71 -24.61 22.70
C ILE A 641 29.66 -23.11 22.95
N GLY A 642 30.12 -22.35 21.95
CA GLY A 642 30.08 -20.89 21.92
C GLY A 642 29.04 -20.33 20.93
N PRO A 643 28.83 -19.01 20.94
CA PRO A 643 27.90 -18.33 20.05
C PRO A 643 28.32 -18.46 18.58
N THR A 644 27.35 -18.61 17.69
CA THR A 644 27.56 -18.50 16.25
C THR A 644 27.44 -17.07 15.73
N SER A 645 28.06 -16.85 14.59
CA SER A 645 27.96 -15.62 13.80
C SER A 645 27.36 -15.92 12.43
N TYR A 646 26.76 -14.91 11.81
CA TYR A 646 26.35 -14.95 10.41
C TYR A 646 27.41 -14.37 9.45
N HIS A 647 28.48 -13.78 9.99
CA HIS A 647 29.57 -13.16 9.21
C HIS A 647 30.93 -13.79 9.45
N ASP A 648 31.10 -14.54 10.53
CA ASP A 648 32.40 -15.06 10.95
C ASP A 648 32.40 -16.59 10.86
N SER A 649 33.10 -17.11 9.86
CA SER A 649 33.23 -18.55 9.61
C SER A 649 33.96 -19.27 10.75
N THR A 650 34.87 -18.60 11.46
CA THR A 650 35.52 -19.17 12.66
C THR A 650 34.51 -19.34 13.81
N LYS A 651 33.43 -18.57 13.78
CA LYS A 651 32.24 -18.70 14.63
C LYS A 651 31.08 -19.37 13.88
N LYS A 652 31.39 -20.36 13.04
CA LYS A 652 30.40 -21.26 12.41
C LYS A 652 29.37 -20.57 11.50
N ALA A 653 29.70 -19.41 10.91
CA ALA A 653 28.93 -18.86 9.81
C ALA A 653 29.01 -19.79 8.59
N ARG A 654 27.90 -20.01 7.90
CA ARG A 654 27.87 -20.86 6.69
C ARG A 654 28.66 -20.17 5.57
N SER A 655 29.34 -20.98 4.76
CA SER A 655 29.97 -20.54 3.52
C SER A 655 29.76 -21.55 2.39
N LEU A 656 29.78 -21.09 1.14
CA LEU A 656 29.71 -21.97 -0.03
C LEU A 656 30.90 -22.95 -0.09
N ALA A 657 32.07 -22.53 0.37
CA ALA A 657 33.26 -23.38 0.46
C ALA A 657 33.06 -24.54 1.45
N GLU A 658 32.53 -24.26 2.65
CA GLU A 658 32.19 -25.29 3.64
C GLU A 658 31.13 -26.25 3.12
N GLN A 659 30.09 -25.73 2.45
CA GLN A 659 29.05 -26.55 1.84
C GLN A 659 29.63 -27.51 0.81
N THR A 660 30.49 -27.03 -0.09
CA THR A 660 31.13 -27.84 -1.13
C THR A 660 31.96 -28.97 -0.52
N LEU A 661 32.75 -28.66 0.53
CA LEU A 661 33.54 -29.65 1.25
C LEU A 661 32.68 -30.70 1.97
N CYS A 662 31.56 -30.31 2.57
CA CYS A 662 30.64 -31.23 3.24
C CYS A 662 29.94 -32.18 2.26
N LEU A 663 29.46 -31.63 1.13
CA LEU A 663 28.80 -32.41 0.09
C LEU A 663 29.76 -33.40 -0.56
N ALA A 664 31.02 -33.01 -0.81
CA ALA A 664 32.05 -33.90 -1.34
C ALA A 664 32.36 -35.09 -0.44
N LYS A 665 32.20 -34.94 0.89
CA LYS A 665 32.38 -36.02 1.87
C LYS A 665 31.14 -36.91 2.01
N ASN A 666 30.00 -36.57 1.38
CA ASN A 666 28.69 -37.22 1.57
C ASN A 666 28.22 -37.21 3.04
N VAL A 667 28.63 -36.20 3.81
CA VAL A 667 28.30 -36.08 5.23
C VAL A 667 27.23 -35.00 5.38
N ASN A 668 26.01 -35.39 5.77
CA ASN A 668 24.88 -34.46 5.95
C ASN A 668 24.87 -33.82 7.37
N GLU A 669 26.05 -33.71 7.99
CA GLU A 669 26.18 -33.36 9.41
C GLU A 669 25.86 -31.90 9.71
N LEU A 670 25.88 -30.99 8.74
CA LEU A 670 25.64 -29.55 8.95
C LEU A 670 24.36 -29.05 8.24
N GLY A 671 23.50 -29.98 7.80
CA GLY A 671 22.24 -29.65 7.12
C GLY A 671 22.39 -29.16 5.69
N TYR A 672 23.53 -29.43 5.04
CA TYR A 672 23.72 -29.23 3.60
C TYR A 672 23.19 -30.44 2.84
N LYS A 673 22.17 -30.23 2.01
CA LYS A 673 21.49 -31.33 1.30
C LYS A 673 22.01 -31.53 -0.11
N CYS A 674 22.19 -30.44 -0.85
CA CYS A 674 22.66 -30.46 -2.22
C CYS A 674 23.37 -29.14 -2.57
N GLU A 675 23.93 -29.05 -3.77
CA GLU A 675 24.53 -27.82 -4.27
C GLU A 675 23.49 -26.69 -4.35
N PRO A 676 23.90 -25.41 -4.22
CA PRO A 676 23.02 -24.26 -4.42
C PRO A 676 22.36 -24.26 -5.81
N LEU A 677 21.14 -23.73 -5.90
CA LEU A 677 20.34 -23.66 -7.13
C LEU A 677 21.04 -22.84 -8.21
N PHE A 678 21.63 -21.70 -7.84
CA PHE A 678 22.30 -20.77 -8.76
C PHE A 678 23.84 -20.86 -8.70
N GLY A 679 24.38 -21.91 -8.08
CA GLY A 679 25.82 -22.06 -7.84
C GLY A 679 26.37 -20.93 -6.97
N ASP A 680 27.42 -20.29 -7.46
CA ASP A 680 28.14 -19.18 -6.82
C ASP A 680 27.52 -17.78 -7.04
N LEU A 681 26.33 -17.70 -7.65
CA LEU A 681 25.67 -16.41 -7.90
C LEU A 681 25.33 -15.66 -6.59
N PHE A 682 24.99 -16.40 -5.54
CA PHE A 682 24.60 -15.85 -4.24
C PHE A 682 25.43 -16.47 -3.13
N ASP A 683 26.01 -15.62 -2.29
CA ASP A 683 26.54 -16.05 -1.00
C ASP A 683 25.47 -15.90 0.10
N TYR A 684 25.66 -16.56 1.24
CA TYR A 684 24.74 -16.50 2.39
C TYR A 684 24.49 -15.06 2.86
N GLN A 685 25.51 -14.20 2.74
CA GLN A 685 25.44 -12.77 3.06
C GLN A 685 24.61 -11.94 2.06
N ASP A 686 24.35 -12.44 0.86
CA ASP A 686 23.55 -11.75 -0.15
C ASP A 686 22.04 -11.95 0.08
N TYR A 687 21.66 -12.83 1.00
CA TYR A 687 20.26 -13.08 1.33
C TYR A 687 19.65 -11.97 2.20
N CYS A 688 18.62 -11.33 1.66
CA CYS A 688 17.82 -10.30 2.31
C CYS A 688 16.52 -10.92 2.84
N VAL A 689 16.47 -11.16 4.15
CA VAL A 689 15.33 -11.77 4.85
C VAL A 689 14.04 -10.99 4.56
N ASP A 690 13.02 -11.69 4.08
CA ASP A 690 11.67 -11.13 4.04
C ASP A 690 11.08 -11.03 5.45
N THR A 691 11.11 -9.81 5.98
CA THR A 691 10.58 -9.50 7.31
C THR A 691 9.08 -9.79 7.44
N LEU A 692 8.30 -9.76 6.36
CA LEU A 692 6.88 -10.11 6.40
C LEU A 692 6.71 -11.61 6.63
N HIS A 693 7.36 -12.45 5.81
CA HIS A 693 7.25 -13.90 5.97
C HIS A 693 7.83 -14.38 7.29
N MET A 694 8.90 -13.75 7.77
CA MET A 694 9.43 -14.00 9.12
C MET A 694 8.39 -13.65 10.21
N LYS A 695 7.70 -12.50 10.10
CA LYS A 695 6.59 -12.13 10.99
C LYS A 695 5.48 -13.17 10.99
N LEU A 696 5.03 -13.56 9.79
CA LEU A 696 3.97 -14.57 9.62
C LEU A 696 4.38 -15.89 10.31
N ARG A 697 5.64 -16.30 10.16
CA ARG A 697 6.11 -17.58 10.70
C ARG A 697 6.25 -17.58 12.22
N VAL A 698 6.82 -16.51 12.79
CA VAL A 698 6.93 -16.38 14.25
C VAL A 698 5.54 -16.25 14.88
N PHE A 699 4.64 -15.50 14.23
CA PHE A 699 3.23 -15.43 14.60
C PHE A 699 2.58 -16.82 14.66
N ASP A 700 2.74 -17.63 13.61
CA ASP A 700 2.12 -18.96 13.54
C ASP A 700 2.58 -19.86 14.69
N VAL A 701 3.86 -19.77 15.07
CA VAL A 701 4.44 -20.53 16.19
C VAL A 701 3.85 -20.05 17.52
N ILE A 702 3.88 -18.75 17.81
CA ILE A 702 3.35 -18.20 19.07
C ILE A 702 1.85 -18.52 19.21
N LEU A 703 1.07 -18.32 18.15
CA LEU A 703 -0.36 -18.65 18.15
C LEU A 703 -0.58 -20.14 18.40
N LYS A 704 0.15 -21.02 17.70
CA LYS A 704 0.05 -22.46 17.89
C LYS A 704 0.32 -22.86 19.34
N ASP A 705 1.34 -22.29 19.98
CA ASP A 705 1.69 -22.61 21.35
C ASP A 705 0.60 -22.13 22.32
N ILE A 706 0.11 -20.88 22.16
CA ILE A 706 -1.01 -20.36 22.95
C ILE A 706 -2.25 -21.24 22.82
N LEU A 707 -2.60 -21.67 21.60
CA LEU A 707 -3.74 -22.55 21.37
C LEU A 707 -3.53 -23.95 21.96
N ALA A 708 -2.30 -24.47 21.92
CA ALA A 708 -1.96 -25.74 22.56
C ALA A 708 -2.15 -25.65 24.08
N TYR A 709 -1.72 -24.56 24.72
CA TYR A 709 -1.98 -24.31 26.15
C TYR A 709 -3.47 -24.11 26.43
N ALA A 710 -4.18 -23.34 25.62
CA ALA A 710 -5.63 -23.14 25.76
C ALA A 710 -6.42 -24.46 25.61
N SER A 711 -5.88 -25.42 24.85
CA SER A 711 -6.46 -26.75 24.65
C SER A 711 -6.16 -27.71 25.80
N ARG A 712 -5.14 -27.44 26.64
CA ARG A 712 -4.88 -28.26 27.83
C ARG A 712 -5.99 -28.03 28.84
N THR A 713 -6.77 -29.07 29.09
CA THR A 713 -7.72 -29.09 30.19
C THR A 713 -7.40 -30.30 31.05
N GLY A 714 -7.25 -30.12 32.36
CA GLY A 714 -7.02 -31.24 33.30
C GLY A 714 -8.24 -32.17 33.46
N LYS A 715 -9.26 -32.01 32.60
CA LYS A 715 -10.53 -32.73 32.62
C LYS A 715 -10.67 -33.51 31.31
N TYR A 716 -11.09 -34.78 31.39
CA TYR A 716 -11.25 -35.64 30.21
C TYR A 716 -12.73 -36.02 30.05
N GLY A 717 -13.30 -35.97 28.83
CA GLY A 717 -14.69 -36.35 28.53
C GLY A 717 -15.62 -35.22 28.05
N GLY A 718 -16.93 -35.32 28.28
CA GLY A 718 -17.92 -34.34 27.80
C GLY A 718 -17.73 -32.92 28.34
N GLU A 719 -17.23 -32.78 29.57
CA GLU A 719 -16.88 -31.47 30.15
C GLU A 719 -15.72 -30.79 29.42
N HIS A 720 -14.73 -31.58 28.96
CA HIS A 720 -13.62 -31.09 28.16
C HIS A 720 -14.13 -30.39 26.89
N LEU A 721 -15.05 -31.06 26.18
CA LEU A 721 -15.66 -30.53 24.97
C LEU A 721 -16.46 -29.24 25.20
N ALA A 722 -17.18 -29.16 26.31
CA ALA A 722 -17.92 -27.96 26.67
C ALA A 722 -16.99 -26.77 26.95
N ILE A 723 -15.86 -27.00 27.63
CA ILE A 723 -14.84 -25.97 27.89
C ILE A 723 -14.19 -25.49 26.59
N LEU A 724 -13.75 -26.41 25.73
CA LEU A 724 -13.16 -26.05 24.43
C LEU A 724 -14.16 -25.29 23.55
N GLY A 725 -15.42 -25.72 23.53
CA GLY A 725 -16.49 -25.04 22.78
C GLY A 725 -16.72 -23.60 23.24
N ARG A 726 -16.62 -23.33 24.56
CA ARG A 726 -16.68 -21.96 25.10
C ARG A 726 -15.49 -21.12 24.64
N LYS A 727 -14.26 -21.64 24.74
CA LYS A 727 -13.04 -20.94 24.29
C LYS A 727 -13.10 -20.60 22.80
N ILE A 728 -13.54 -21.54 21.96
CA ILE A 728 -13.72 -21.30 20.52
C ILE A 728 -14.76 -20.23 20.24
N LYS A 729 -15.87 -20.19 20.99
CA LYS A 729 -16.89 -19.16 20.82
C LYS A 729 -16.29 -17.77 21.08
N ILE A 730 -15.50 -17.62 22.14
CA ILE A 730 -14.81 -16.37 22.48
C ILE A 730 -13.84 -15.98 21.37
N LEU A 731 -12.99 -16.92 20.95
CA LEU A 731 -12.02 -16.72 19.86
C LEU A 731 -12.69 -16.34 18.53
N ASN A 732 -13.80 -16.96 18.16
CA ASN A 732 -14.52 -16.67 16.92
C ASN A 732 -15.27 -15.32 16.97
N GLN A 733 -15.84 -14.95 18.12
CA GLN A 733 -16.41 -13.61 18.31
C GLN A 733 -15.34 -12.53 18.18
N HIS A 734 -14.16 -12.80 18.73
CA HIS A 734 -13.00 -11.93 18.59
C HIS A 734 -12.55 -11.80 17.13
N CYS A 735 -12.42 -12.92 16.41
CA CYS A 735 -12.08 -12.94 14.98
C CYS A 735 -13.06 -12.12 14.15
N GLU A 736 -14.37 -12.33 14.36
CA GLU A 736 -15.40 -11.63 13.59
C GLU A 736 -15.33 -10.11 13.77
N ARG A 737 -14.96 -9.65 14.97
CA ARG A 737 -14.78 -8.23 15.29
C ARG A 737 -13.50 -7.63 14.72
N THR A 738 -12.39 -8.37 14.75
CA THR A 738 -11.05 -7.84 14.43
C THR A 738 -10.63 -8.05 12.98
N VAL A 739 -10.87 -9.25 12.43
CA VAL A 739 -10.34 -9.68 11.13
C VAL A 739 -11.42 -10.23 10.19
N GLY A 740 -12.68 -10.25 10.65
CA GLY A 740 -13.85 -10.73 9.91
C GLY A 740 -13.95 -12.26 9.82
N LYS A 741 -14.92 -12.75 9.03
CA LYS A 741 -15.29 -14.18 8.96
C LYS A 741 -14.31 -15.10 8.19
N ARG A 742 -13.18 -14.57 7.72
CA ARG A 742 -12.22 -15.31 6.89
C ARG A 742 -11.21 -16.12 7.71
N PHE A 743 -11.17 -15.88 9.02
CA PHE A 743 -10.35 -16.58 9.99
C PHE A 743 -11.25 -17.03 11.14
N PHE A 744 -11.16 -18.29 11.52
CA PHE A 744 -11.99 -18.88 12.58
C PHE A 744 -11.28 -20.06 13.23
N PHE A 745 -11.78 -20.48 14.38
CA PHE A 745 -11.29 -21.59 15.17
C PHE A 745 -12.32 -22.70 15.24
N GLN A 746 -11.84 -23.93 15.31
CA GLN A 746 -12.66 -25.11 15.52
C GLN A 746 -11.95 -26.15 16.41
N ILE A 747 -12.67 -27.20 16.77
CA ILE A 747 -12.08 -28.38 17.41
C ILE A 747 -11.65 -29.32 16.30
N ASP A 748 -10.35 -29.53 16.17
CA ASP A 748 -9.81 -30.64 15.38
C ASP A 748 -9.60 -31.86 16.26
N THR A 749 -9.78 -33.04 15.67
CA THR A 749 -9.61 -34.32 16.34
C THR A 749 -8.48 -35.07 15.65
N ASP A 750 -7.39 -35.29 16.37
CA ASP A 750 -6.21 -36.01 15.89
C ASP A 750 -5.90 -37.13 16.89
N ASP A 751 -5.87 -38.39 16.43
CA ASP A 751 -5.54 -39.57 17.24
C ASP A 751 -6.19 -39.60 18.65
N LYS A 752 -7.51 -39.36 18.68
CA LYS A 752 -8.37 -39.28 19.90
C LYS A 752 -8.20 -38.02 20.76
N ASN A 753 -7.23 -37.16 20.47
CA ASN A 753 -7.06 -35.88 21.13
C ASN A 753 -7.86 -34.79 20.41
N LYS A 754 -8.59 -33.98 21.18
CA LYS A 754 -9.35 -32.84 20.67
C LYS A 754 -8.60 -31.57 21.01
N THR A 755 -8.28 -30.76 20.00
CA THR A 755 -7.49 -29.53 20.16
C THR A 755 -8.16 -28.37 19.45
N ILE A 756 -7.88 -27.15 19.91
CA ILE A 756 -8.30 -25.92 19.22
C ILE A 756 -7.34 -25.68 18.07
N SER A 757 -7.87 -25.61 16.86
CA SER A 757 -7.14 -25.27 15.65
C SER A 757 -7.65 -23.98 15.04
N SER A 758 -6.76 -23.26 14.37
CA SER A 758 -7.09 -22.06 13.60
C SER A 758 -7.19 -22.39 12.10
N HIS A 759 -8.20 -21.86 11.44
CA HIS A 759 -8.43 -21.97 10.01
C HIS A 759 -8.51 -20.60 9.34
N GLY A 760 -7.92 -20.51 8.15
CA GLY A 760 -7.83 -19.28 7.38
C GLY A 760 -6.40 -18.73 7.33
N LYS A 761 -6.18 -17.70 6.53
CA LYS A 761 -4.89 -17.01 6.41
C LYS A 761 -5.06 -15.56 6.86
N LEU A 762 -4.16 -15.11 7.74
CA LEU A 762 -4.06 -13.71 8.16
C LEU A 762 -2.96 -13.02 7.35
N SER A 763 -3.25 -11.84 6.80
CA SER A 763 -2.21 -10.95 6.29
C SER A 763 -1.48 -10.27 7.45
N GLY A 764 -0.22 -9.83 7.26
CA GLY A 764 0.57 -9.20 8.33
C GLY A 764 -0.14 -8.08 9.10
N HIS A 765 -0.86 -7.17 8.42
CA HIS A 765 -1.62 -6.10 9.10
C HIS A 765 -2.77 -6.62 9.98
N LEU A 766 -3.41 -7.73 9.57
CA LEU A 766 -4.49 -8.34 10.35
C LEU A 766 -3.94 -9.12 11.54
N GLN A 767 -2.71 -9.62 11.49
CA GLN A 767 -2.04 -10.26 12.63
C GLN A 767 -1.76 -9.24 13.73
N ASP A 768 -1.26 -8.07 13.34
CA ASP A 768 -1.06 -6.95 14.26
C ASP A 768 -2.39 -6.65 14.97
N LEU A 769 -3.47 -6.41 14.24
CA LEU A 769 -4.79 -6.15 14.86
C LEU A 769 -5.31 -7.32 15.72
N PHE A 770 -5.04 -8.57 15.33
CA PHE A 770 -5.56 -9.76 16.00
C PHE A 770 -4.92 -10.00 17.38
N PHE A 771 -3.59 -9.84 17.51
CA PHE A 771 -2.85 -10.06 18.75
C PHE A 771 -2.59 -8.82 19.57
N ILE A 772 -2.39 -7.67 18.92
CA ILE A 772 -1.77 -6.51 19.55
C ILE A 772 -2.74 -5.77 20.47
N ASP A 773 -4.00 -5.62 20.05
CA ASP A 773 -4.91 -4.70 20.72
C ASP A 773 -6.02 -5.39 21.55
N SER A 774 -6.30 -6.68 21.31
CA SER A 774 -7.55 -7.25 21.81
C SER A 774 -7.65 -8.77 21.93
N PHE A 775 -6.55 -9.53 21.74
CA PHE A 775 -6.63 -11.00 21.88
C PHE A 775 -7.06 -11.38 23.31
N PRO A 776 -8.05 -12.28 23.48
CA PRO A 776 -8.70 -12.52 24.77
C PRO A 776 -7.91 -13.52 25.62
N TYR A 777 -6.67 -13.18 26.01
CA TYR A 777 -5.79 -14.06 26.79
C TYR A 777 -6.43 -14.50 28.10
N ASP A 778 -6.97 -13.55 28.85
CA ASP A 778 -7.54 -13.76 30.19
C ASP A 778 -8.80 -14.65 30.14
N ASP A 779 -9.50 -14.67 29.01
CA ASP A 779 -10.73 -15.48 28.84
C ASP A 779 -10.44 -16.93 28.39
N ILE A 780 -9.26 -17.21 27.84
CA ILE A 780 -8.92 -18.52 27.24
C ILE A 780 -7.77 -19.24 27.94
N LEU A 781 -6.94 -18.53 28.70
CA LEU A 781 -5.83 -19.04 29.50
C LEU A 781 -6.12 -18.82 31.00
N ASN A 782 -5.29 -19.37 31.88
CA ASN A 782 -5.30 -18.97 33.29
C ASN A 782 -4.46 -17.70 33.48
N ASP A 783 -4.67 -16.97 34.58
CA ASP A 783 -4.08 -15.63 34.79
C ASP A 783 -2.54 -15.59 34.66
N GLU A 784 -1.85 -16.61 35.17
CA GLU A 784 -0.38 -16.65 35.14
C GLU A 784 0.17 -16.88 33.73
N ILE A 785 -0.42 -17.81 32.95
CA ILE A 785 -0.01 -18.06 31.56
C ILE A 785 -0.50 -16.92 30.66
N ALA A 786 -1.67 -16.33 30.93
CA ALA A 786 -2.17 -15.16 30.22
C ALA A 786 -1.20 -13.99 30.34
N LYS A 787 -0.70 -13.72 31.56
CA LYS A 787 0.31 -12.69 31.80
C LYS A 787 1.62 -12.97 31.04
N SER A 788 2.10 -14.21 31.09
CA SER A 788 3.35 -14.61 30.43
C SER A 788 3.25 -14.52 28.90
N ALA A 789 2.16 -15.03 28.32
CA ALA A 789 1.89 -14.93 26.89
C ALA A 789 1.82 -13.46 26.42
N ARG A 790 1.21 -12.58 27.23
CA ARG A 790 1.14 -11.14 26.95
C ARG A 790 2.52 -10.49 26.92
N ILE A 791 3.42 -10.86 27.84
CA ILE A 791 4.81 -10.37 27.88
C ILE A 791 5.56 -10.79 26.61
N VAL A 792 5.50 -12.08 26.26
CA VAL A 792 6.13 -12.63 25.05
C VAL A 792 5.64 -11.91 23.80
N VAL A 793 4.33 -11.74 23.66
CA VAL A 793 3.73 -11.05 22.50
C VAL A 793 4.14 -9.58 22.47
N ASN A 794 4.15 -8.88 23.59
CA ASN A 794 4.60 -7.48 23.64
C ASN A 794 6.08 -7.34 23.28
N LYS A 795 6.95 -8.24 23.75
CA LYS A 795 8.37 -8.26 23.37
C LYS A 795 8.59 -8.55 21.89
N PHE A 796 7.79 -9.45 21.31
CA PHE A 796 7.79 -9.65 19.86
C PHE A 796 7.43 -8.36 19.10
N LYS A 797 6.42 -7.60 19.56
CA LYS A 797 6.07 -6.30 18.94
C LYS A 797 7.22 -5.31 19.00
N GLU A 798 7.90 -5.20 20.15
CA GLU A 798 9.07 -4.34 20.31
C GLU A 798 10.13 -4.67 19.25
N ILE A 799 10.43 -5.95 19.05
CA ILE A 799 11.34 -6.41 17.98
C ILE A 799 10.82 -6.01 16.60
N LEU A 800 9.52 -6.20 16.31
CA LEU A 800 8.97 -5.90 14.99
C LEU A 800 8.96 -4.41 14.66
N VAL A 801 8.67 -3.57 15.65
CA VAL A 801 8.78 -2.11 15.55
C VAL A 801 10.24 -1.76 15.26
N GLU A 802 11.17 -2.32 16.01
CA GLU A 802 12.60 -2.07 15.82
C GLU A 802 13.07 -2.49 14.42
N VAL A 803 12.75 -3.71 13.95
CA VAL A 803 13.08 -4.21 12.59
C VAL A 803 12.51 -3.30 11.50
N LYS A 804 11.32 -2.73 11.70
CA LYS A 804 10.69 -1.81 10.75
C LYS A 804 11.40 -0.46 10.68
N HIS A 805 12.04 -0.02 11.77
CA HIS A 805 12.68 1.29 11.88
C HIS A 805 14.22 1.25 11.73
N THR A 806 14.86 0.09 11.84
CA THR A 806 16.33 -0.10 11.82
C THR A 806 16.99 -0.06 10.45
N SER A 807 16.38 0.58 9.45
CA SER A 807 17.16 0.95 8.25
C SER A 807 18.30 1.94 8.57
N ILE A 808 18.32 2.57 9.75
CA ILE A 808 19.24 3.70 10.01
C ILE A 808 20.15 3.60 11.25
N ARG A 809 19.78 3.20 12.48
CA ARG A 809 20.73 3.34 13.62
C ARG A 809 20.60 2.26 14.71
N GLN A 810 21.75 1.79 15.20
CA GLN A 810 22.02 0.94 16.40
C GLN A 810 22.05 -0.59 16.21
N LYS A 811 23.22 -1.10 15.78
CA LYS A 811 23.56 -2.54 15.69
C LYS A 811 23.42 -3.36 17.00
N GLY A 812 23.12 -2.74 18.15
CA GLY A 812 23.01 -3.41 19.46
C GLY A 812 21.59 -3.64 19.98
N VAL A 813 20.61 -2.80 19.57
CA VAL A 813 19.25 -2.83 20.15
C VAL A 813 18.51 -4.10 19.74
N LEU A 814 18.58 -4.45 18.45
CA LEU A 814 17.92 -5.65 17.93
C LEU A 814 18.50 -6.93 18.55
N LYS A 815 19.83 -6.98 18.78
CA LYS A 815 20.48 -8.11 19.49
C LYS A 815 19.90 -8.23 20.90
N ARG A 816 19.87 -7.15 21.68
CA ARG A 816 19.33 -7.13 23.05
C ARG A 816 17.86 -7.56 23.10
N LEU A 817 17.00 -6.95 22.28
CA LEU A 817 15.57 -7.26 22.26
C LEU A 817 15.31 -8.73 21.86
N SER A 818 16.07 -9.25 20.90
CA SER A 818 15.96 -10.65 20.49
C SER A 818 16.36 -11.60 21.62
N LEU A 819 17.40 -11.26 22.39
CA LEU A 819 17.82 -12.04 23.56
C LEU A 819 16.78 -12.02 24.67
N GLU A 820 16.21 -10.85 24.97
CA GLU A 820 15.10 -10.72 25.92
C GLU A 820 13.90 -11.57 25.49
N PHE A 821 13.51 -11.50 24.21
CA PHE A 821 12.41 -12.32 23.70
C PHE A 821 12.67 -13.82 23.83
N VAL A 822 13.88 -14.31 23.51
CA VAL A 822 14.21 -15.74 23.65
C VAL A 822 14.16 -16.16 25.12
N LYS A 823 14.59 -15.30 26.05
CA LYS A 823 14.51 -15.56 27.49
C LYS A 823 13.04 -15.67 27.93
N GLU A 824 12.22 -14.69 27.59
CA GLU A 824 10.80 -14.65 27.95
C GLU A 824 9.99 -15.78 27.29
N PHE A 825 10.30 -16.17 26.04
CA PHE A 825 9.59 -17.24 25.34
C PHE A 825 9.86 -18.63 25.94
N ARG A 826 11.00 -18.81 26.60
CA ARG A 826 11.41 -20.09 27.21
C ARG A 826 10.93 -20.27 28.65
N GLN A 827 10.75 -19.17 29.36
CA GLN A 827 10.15 -19.15 30.69
C GLN A 827 8.64 -19.39 30.55
#